data_AF-A0A8H5BZR2-F1
#
_entry.id   AF-A0A8H5BZR2-F1
#
_cell.length_a   1.000
_cell.length_b   1.000
_cell.length_c   1.000
_cell.angle_alpha   90.00
_cell.angle_beta   90.00
_cell.angle_gamma   90.00
#
_symmetry.space_group_name_H-M   'P 1'
#
loop_
_entity.id
_entity.type
_entity.pdbx_description
1 polymer ?
#
loop_
_entity_poly.entity_id
_entity_poly.type
_entity_poly.pdbx_seq_one_letter_code
_entity_poly.pdbx_strand_id
1 'polypeptide(L)'
;MRKGKKSAAKGRKTRATAQTNTTEPIEASSSTTATPGSAAEAQPAGATTPQQLDGSSTTAQSPPIAQAGEVEDVEMADGDLGSRESLEGSGIPVGNSEAGSSENISTSGTTTTGPSIATPKRPAMSPAQKIESIVQFIKDVPGVSPFDLFKALVDKDDPTYESYRRPYYGQDNDRLADTISMIAKDRDGRRKIRDWIRSAAGRELVNEIISDEMEGLVEDLKLTGVASIDPEYVRNRAPSNFEVNAPFTLGLLICAAQTKRAKGKNVMKTPELLCGVVMKQLVYQRSNRVLGFATEFGLFLWHSGCSRQTIEALHRCGLSISYTAISTALKTLSDHCMKKAVGIAAGPHAFCYDNINISTSIFVEQRGGSTPAKVTSGTLGMVYRLKNATLEDMKLAPILARLRDPRYNMGLDFNRDLVLTDQQSMDVMYQLKVSIIQVLLRHVKGFEKRQKDPTLQHKAIRKLPPDHIAEFQLLRVSTTEEATVKGNLQFQEECYIVQLERTAEELSKYAIPTINDQLTNSRIRSGQLLRAGDTNEWNRRSPFQTAPGIFHFGMNAEWMLLGHHRGDVHTKGTLSYWGSVCDKARISSDHPDYHTVLTFFRQVLEGHILNAWRILVAEDADNAARKEKARTAVNPAIPPTKVKVPKTLGEYAKSNPTTEALFAKATDILDRFATPLPIPVSVPAPTTTEVGSPVPASTPWTGPDSAKDIVHQNTLLLTRDLLYFFEIIDAVKDGDFGRIENILPIWAIMFRGGGGNNYCTETLHLIQNLKYLWTPKFADVMRDTILVNLSGIPGHTMAADLNMEHGIKEVKETIVLKGLETTWDMMERASPCINEVKEIKQKIVAMLGLPYQNKTHSDVDTSTLVWRVADKLKEEGLQKYTPNREGNDSAKAVGDLIQDGAKKMQSSTIKTFNKN
;
A
#
# COMPACT_ATOMS: atom_id res chain seq x y z
N MET A 1 7.11 10.78 -63.83
CA MET A 1 7.26 9.31 -63.67
C MET A 1 8.54 9.02 -62.89
N ARG A 2 8.44 8.09 -61.91
CA ARG A 2 9.48 7.28 -61.23
C ARG A 2 10.89 7.85 -60.92
N LYS A 3 11.16 7.85 -59.60
CA LYS A 3 12.34 7.36 -58.83
C LYS A 3 13.77 7.82 -59.18
N GLY A 4 14.44 8.33 -58.13
CA GLY A 4 15.84 8.01 -57.82
C GLY A 4 16.75 9.24 -57.64
N LYS A 5 17.25 9.48 -56.42
CA LYS A 5 18.42 10.35 -56.19
C LYS A 5 19.42 9.66 -55.25
N LYS A 6 20.66 9.57 -55.74
CA LYS A 6 21.89 9.18 -55.04
C LYS A 6 22.75 10.42 -54.76
N SER A 7 23.67 10.26 -53.80
CA SER A 7 25.07 10.73 -53.80
C SER A 7 25.45 12.10 -53.20
N ALA A 8 26.07 12.02 -52.03
CA ALA A 8 27.42 12.50 -51.61
C ALA A 8 28.04 13.80 -52.18
N ALA A 9 28.52 14.69 -51.27
CA ALA A 9 29.95 14.96 -50.98
C ALA A 9 30.27 16.43 -50.55
N LYS A 10 31.12 16.56 -49.52
CA LYS A 10 32.15 17.58 -49.18
C LYS A 10 31.83 19.10 -49.04
N GLY A 11 32.17 19.64 -47.84
CA GLY A 11 33.23 20.67 -47.71
C GLY A 11 32.93 21.99 -46.95
N ARG A 12 33.70 22.26 -45.86
CA ARG A 12 34.37 23.54 -45.41
C ARG A 12 34.52 23.57 -43.87
N LYS A 13 35.73 23.49 -43.28
CA LYS A 13 36.76 24.55 -42.97
C LYS A 13 36.23 25.74 -42.12
N THR A 14 36.42 25.72 -40.79
CA THR A 14 37.52 26.29 -39.95
C THR A 14 37.50 27.81 -39.74
N ARG A 15 37.46 28.26 -38.47
CA ARG A 15 38.26 29.37 -37.93
C ARG A 15 38.55 29.15 -36.44
N ALA A 16 39.80 29.39 -36.06
CA ALA A 16 40.41 29.17 -34.75
C ALA A 16 40.96 30.49 -34.18
N THR A 17 41.18 30.52 -32.86
CA THR A 17 42.22 31.28 -32.11
C THR A 17 42.15 30.78 -30.65
N ALA A 18 43.05 29.91 -30.18
CA ALA A 18 44.42 30.12 -29.65
C ALA A 18 44.43 30.62 -28.19
N GLN A 19 44.79 29.73 -27.23
CA GLN A 19 46.02 29.73 -26.39
C GLN A 19 45.94 30.73 -25.22
N THR A 20 46.25 30.39 -23.96
CA THR A 20 47.54 29.87 -23.44
C THR A 20 47.42 29.17 -22.09
N ASN A 21 48.24 28.12 -21.90
CA ASN A 21 48.63 27.52 -20.62
C ASN A 21 49.61 28.42 -19.85
N THR A 22 49.53 28.41 -18.52
CA THR A 22 50.69 28.53 -17.62
C THR A 22 50.46 27.69 -16.35
N THR A 23 51.22 26.60 -16.24
CA THR A 23 51.80 25.93 -15.05
C THR A 23 52.47 26.98 -14.13
N GLU A 24 52.65 26.88 -12.81
CA GLU A 24 52.87 25.82 -11.79
C GLU A 24 53.05 26.58 -10.41
N PRO A 25 53.58 26.03 -9.29
CA PRO A 25 53.04 25.08 -8.29
C PRO A 25 53.07 25.65 -6.83
N ILE A 26 52.87 24.80 -5.79
CA ILE A 26 53.61 24.72 -4.48
C ILE A 26 52.74 24.65 -3.19
N GLU A 27 53.05 23.58 -2.40
CA GLU A 27 52.97 23.31 -0.93
C GLU A 27 51.63 23.41 -0.17
N ALA A 28 51.14 22.37 0.53
CA ALA A 28 51.65 21.61 1.69
C ALA A 28 51.70 22.41 3.01
N SER A 29 50.77 22.14 3.96
CA SER A 29 51.07 21.77 5.37
C SER A 29 49.87 21.95 6.34
N SER A 30 49.69 20.93 7.19
CA SER A 30 49.42 20.97 8.64
C SER A 30 48.15 21.61 9.24
N SER A 31 47.41 20.74 9.93
CA SER A 31 46.84 20.86 11.29
C SER A 31 46.71 22.24 11.95
N THR A 32 45.55 22.54 12.54
CA THR A 32 45.40 22.65 14.01
C THR A 32 43.94 22.93 14.45
N THR A 33 43.66 22.39 15.63
CA THR A 33 42.54 22.57 16.55
C THR A 33 42.21 24.03 16.94
N ALA A 34 40.93 24.38 17.11
CA ALA A 34 40.49 25.34 18.13
C ALA A 34 38.98 25.23 18.45
N THR A 35 38.71 25.18 19.75
CA THR A 35 37.45 25.19 20.50
C THR A 35 36.64 26.50 20.37
N PRO A 36 35.37 26.53 20.83
CA PRO A 36 34.41 27.59 20.53
C PRO A 36 34.51 28.78 21.50
N GLY A 37 34.43 30.00 20.95
CA GLY A 37 34.30 31.25 21.68
C GLY A 37 32.85 31.73 21.74
N SER A 38 32.42 32.17 22.93
CA SER A 38 31.12 32.73 23.25
C SER A 38 30.92 34.15 22.70
N ALA A 39 29.71 34.48 22.26
CA ALA A 39 29.21 35.86 22.19
C ALA A 39 27.67 35.78 22.31
N ALA A 40 27.09 36.16 23.45
CA ALA A 40 26.79 37.53 23.89
C ALA A 40 25.48 38.04 23.28
N GLU A 41 24.54 38.31 24.19
CA GLU A 41 23.17 38.79 24.01
C GLU A 41 23.10 40.13 23.27
N ALA A 42 22.07 40.28 22.43
CA ALA A 42 21.56 41.57 22.00
C ALA A 42 20.04 41.58 22.18
N GLN A 43 19.56 42.48 23.03
CA GLN A 43 18.15 42.86 23.18
C GLN A 43 17.65 43.56 21.91
N PRO A 44 16.34 43.47 21.57
CA PRO A 44 15.70 44.44 20.71
C PRO A 44 14.76 45.37 21.50
N ALA A 45 14.90 46.66 21.21
CA ALA A 45 13.98 47.72 21.58
C ALA A 45 12.84 47.84 20.55
N GLY A 46 11.68 48.35 21.00
CA GLY A 46 10.91 49.34 20.23
C GLY A 46 9.68 48.86 19.44
N ALA A 47 8.55 48.79 20.16
CA ALA A 47 7.19 49.22 19.82
C ALA A 47 6.76 49.52 18.37
N THR A 48 5.57 49.02 17.99
CA THR A 48 4.43 49.86 17.53
C THR A 48 3.11 49.10 17.64
N THR A 49 2.16 49.68 18.38
CA THR A 49 0.73 49.32 18.43
C THR A 49 -0.02 50.10 17.33
N PRO A 50 -1.21 49.62 16.89
CA PRO A 50 -2.36 50.54 16.96
C PRO A 50 -3.67 49.91 17.48
N GLN A 51 -4.24 50.68 18.39
CA GLN A 51 -5.62 50.90 18.87
C GLN A 51 -6.84 50.12 18.34
N GLN A 52 -7.68 49.82 19.34
CA GLN A 52 -9.11 49.51 19.36
C GLN A 52 -10.01 50.55 18.67
N LEU A 53 -11.17 50.07 18.20
CA LEU A 53 -12.43 50.82 18.14
C LEU A 53 -13.59 49.94 18.65
N ASP A 54 -14.35 50.50 19.57
CA ASP A 54 -15.59 50.00 20.18
C ASP A 54 -16.80 49.99 19.22
N GLY A 55 -17.84 49.20 19.53
CA GLY A 55 -19.16 49.33 18.88
C GLY A 55 -20.20 48.24 19.19
N SER A 56 -20.79 48.31 20.37
CA SER A 56 -22.10 47.84 20.88
C SER A 56 -23.11 46.99 20.03
N SER A 57 -23.56 45.89 20.67
CA SER A 57 -24.93 45.36 20.88
C SER A 57 -26.00 45.33 19.77
N THR A 58 -26.58 44.14 19.54
CA THR A 58 -28.04 43.92 19.63
C THR A 58 -28.36 42.44 19.96
N THR A 59 -29.37 42.28 20.81
CA THR A 59 -29.98 41.07 21.39
C THR A 59 -31.14 40.52 20.53
N ALA A 60 -31.29 39.19 20.44
CA ALA A 60 -32.58 38.47 20.25
C ALA A 60 -32.33 36.96 20.49
N GLN A 61 -32.67 36.42 21.66
CA GLN A 61 -33.95 35.75 22.01
C GLN A 61 -34.23 34.43 21.26
N SER A 62 -34.00 33.32 21.99
CA SER A 62 -34.59 31.99 21.79
C SER A 62 -36.09 31.98 22.14
N PRO A 63 -36.88 31.00 21.64
CA PRO A 63 -37.63 30.11 22.55
C PRO A 63 -37.79 28.67 21.95
N PRO A 64 -38.60 27.75 22.52
CA PRO A 64 -38.16 26.83 23.57
C PRO A 64 -38.44 25.34 23.28
N ILE A 65 -37.99 24.55 24.25
CA ILE A 65 -38.09 23.10 24.49
C ILE A 65 -39.55 22.60 24.52
N ALA A 66 -39.79 21.37 24.03
CA ALA A 66 -40.86 20.49 24.46
C ALA A 66 -40.34 19.05 24.64
N GLN A 67 -40.71 18.43 25.77
CA GLN A 67 -40.34 17.09 26.22
C GLN A 67 -41.51 16.09 26.06
N ALA A 68 -41.13 14.82 25.83
CA ALA A 68 -41.64 13.56 26.40
C ALA A 68 -43.03 12.95 26.04
N GLY A 69 -42.97 11.62 25.83
CA GLY A 69 -44.05 10.61 25.78
C GLY A 69 -43.54 9.37 25.00
N GLU A 70 -42.83 8.42 25.65
CA GLU A 70 -43.30 7.07 26.08
C GLU A 70 -43.75 6.16 24.92
N VAL A 71 -42.92 5.19 24.46
CA VAL A 71 -42.73 3.78 24.91
C VAL A 71 -43.94 2.86 24.66
N GLU A 72 -43.78 1.92 23.72
CA GLU A 72 -44.31 0.54 23.84
C GLU A 72 -43.47 -0.42 22.96
N ASP A 73 -42.92 -1.44 23.61
CA ASP A 73 -42.27 -2.64 23.04
C ASP A 73 -43.31 -3.59 22.42
N VAL A 74 -42.95 -4.39 21.40
CA VAL A 74 -43.20 -5.86 21.37
C VAL A 74 -42.23 -6.54 20.38
N GLU A 75 -41.79 -7.72 20.85
CA GLU A 75 -40.80 -8.71 20.46
C GLU A 75 -40.75 -9.31 19.03
N MET A 76 -39.58 -9.91 18.83
CA MET A 76 -39.08 -10.78 17.76
C MET A 76 -39.82 -12.13 17.63
N ALA A 77 -39.78 -12.73 16.44
CA ALA A 77 -39.66 -14.19 16.28
C ALA A 77 -39.05 -14.60 14.93
N ASP A 78 -38.19 -15.62 15.02
CA ASP A 78 -37.31 -16.24 14.04
C ASP A 78 -37.98 -16.91 12.83
N GLY A 79 -37.19 -17.20 11.78
CA GLY A 79 -37.60 -18.12 10.72
C GLY A 79 -36.58 -18.30 9.59
N ASP A 80 -35.67 -19.24 9.80
CA ASP A 80 -34.45 -19.56 9.04
C ASP A 80 -34.66 -20.52 7.83
N LEU A 81 -33.70 -20.47 6.89
CA LEU A 81 -33.22 -21.50 5.93
C LEU A 81 -34.18 -22.31 5.01
N GLY A 82 -33.75 -22.48 3.74
CA GLY A 82 -34.08 -23.70 2.99
C GLY A 82 -33.98 -23.66 1.47
N SER A 83 -32.76 -23.79 0.94
CA SER A 83 -32.42 -23.91 -0.49
C SER A 83 -32.53 -25.33 -1.07
N ARG A 84 -32.62 -25.40 -2.43
CA ARG A 84 -32.24 -26.48 -3.39
C ARG A 84 -33.34 -27.40 -3.96
N GLU A 85 -33.62 -27.30 -5.27
CA GLU A 85 -33.10 -28.15 -6.39
C GLU A 85 -33.60 -29.60 -6.30
N SER A 86 -34.28 -30.24 -7.25
CA SER A 86 -34.05 -30.29 -8.71
C SER A 86 -35.11 -31.17 -9.43
N LEU A 87 -35.43 -30.79 -10.70
CA LEU A 87 -35.63 -31.57 -11.95
C LEU A 87 -36.45 -32.90 -11.91
N GLU A 88 -37.38 -33.25 -12.82
CA GLU A 88 -37.53 -33.09 -14.29
C GLU A 88 -39.05 -33.06 -14.67
N GLY A 89 -39.50 -32.20 -15.60
CA GLY A 89 -39.90 -32.56 -16.99
C GLY A 89 -41.37 -33.03 -17.11
N SER A 90 -42.27 -32.59 -17.99
CA SER A 90 -42.31 -31.65 -19.13
C SER A 90 -43.78 -31.57 -19.59
N GLY A 91 -44.31 -30.39 -20.00
CA GLY A 91 -45.59 -30.28 -20.71
C GLY A 91 -46.38 -28.96 -20.54
N ILE A 92 -46.49 -28.20 -21.63
CA ILE A 92 -47.10 -26.87 -21.89
C ILE A 92 -48.66 -26.96 -21.98
N PRO A 93 -49.51 -25.89 -21.97
CA PRO A 93 -49.74 -24.78 -21.01
C PRO A 93 -51.28 -24.47 -20.80
N VAL A 94 -51.58 -23.23 -20.35
CA VAL A 94 -52.84 -22.43 -20.46
C VAL A 94 -53.63 -22.25 -19.17
N GLY A 95 -53.94 -20.99 -18.80
CA GLY A 95 -55.15 -20.67 -18.03
C GLY A 95 -55.09 -19.40 -17.19
N ASN A 96 -55.80 -18.37 -17.67
CA ASN A 96 -56.04 -17.04 -17.11
C ASN A 96 -56.46 -16.94 -15.64
N SER A 97 -56.10 -15.78 -15.08
CA SER A 97 -56.73 -15.08 -13.96
C SER A 97 -58.10 -14.47 -14.33
N GLU A 98 -59.03 -14.47 -13.38
CA GLU A 98 -60.08 -13.45 -13.26
C GLU A 98 -60.09 -12.91 -11.83
N ALA A 99 -60.20 -11.59 -11.71
CA ALA A 99 -60.63 -10.88 -10.52
C ALA A 99 -61.90 -10.09 -10.88
N GLY A 100 -62.99 -10.30 -10.16
CA GLY A 100 -64.02 -9.29 -9.90
C GLY A 100 -63.77 -8.73 -8.49
N SER A 101 -64.37 -7.65 -8.02
CA SER A 101 -65.37 -6.70 -8.51
C SER A 101 -65.73 -5.88 -7.26
N SER A 102 -66.11 -4.61 -7.41
CA SER A 102 -66.85 -3.89 -6.37
C SER A 102 -67.97 -3.09 -7.01
N GLU A 103 -69.21 -3.34 -6.60
CA GLU A 103 -70.39 -2.52 -6.87
C GLU A 103 -70.75 -1.67 -5.64
N ASN A 104 -71.43 -0.55 -5.92
CA ASN A 104 -71.99 0.39 -4.96
C ASN A 104 -73.51 0.56 -5.17
N ILE A 105 -74.18 1.07 -4.14
CA ILE A 105 -75.61 0.99 -3.79
C ILE A 105 -76.51 2.00 -4.53
N SER A 106 -77.77 1.63 -4.84
CA SER A 106 -79.04 2.28 -4.36
C SER A 106 -80.24 2.24 -5.33
N THR A 107 -81.35 1.67 -4.82
CA THR A 107 -82.77 2.06 -4.90
C THR A 107 -83.48 2.36 -6.23
N SER A 108 -84.59 1.64 -6.49
CA SER A 108 -85.93 2.25 -6.69
C SER A 108 -87.05 1.19 -6.62
N GLY A 109 -88.26 1.63 -6.26
CA GLY A 109 -89.37 0.79 -5.82
C GLY A 109 -90.25 0.15 -6.91
N THR A 110 -90.87 -0.95 -6.47
CA THR A 110 -92.22 -1.50 -6.72
C THR A 110 -92.96 -1.12 -8.02
N THR A 111 -93.22 -2.11 -8.90
CA THR A 111 -94.57 -2.67 -9.17
C THR A 111 -94.53 -3.80 -10.21
N THR A 112 -95.58 -4.62 -10.16
CA THR A 112 -95.76 -5.98 -10.68
C THR A 112 -96.07 -6.13 -12.18
N THR A 113 -95.41 -7.14 -12.78
CA THR A 113 -95.86 -8.12 -13.81
C THR A 113 -96.51 -7.68 -15.12
N GLY A 114 -95.84 -8.04 -16.24
CA GLY A 114 -96.41 -8.29 -17.57
C GLY A 114 -95.37 -9.00 -18.49
N PRO A 115 -95.76 -9.94 -19.37
CA PRO A 115 -94.85 -10.96 -19.92
C PRO A 115 -93.97 -10.44 -21.08
N SER A 116 -92.67 -10.72 -21.01
CA SER A 116 -91.70 -10.33 -22.05
C SER A 116 -91.60 -11.39 -23.15
N ILE A 117 -91.84 -10.92 -24.38
CA ILE A 117 -91.75 -11.65 -25.63
C ILE A 117 -90.28 -12.00 -25.94
N ALA A 118 -90.02 -13.27 -26.23
CA ALA A 118 -88.73 -13.75 -26.70
C ALA A 118 -88.35 -13.11 -28.05
N THR A 119 -87.19 -12.46 -28.12
CA THR A 119 -86.57 -12.02 -29.38
C THR A 119 -85.51 -13.03 -29.86
N PRO A 120 -85.39 -13.30 -31.17
CA PRO A 120 -84.54 -14.38 -31.68
C PRO A 120 -83.05 -14.03 -31.60
N LYS A 121 -82.22 -14.99 -31.15
CA LYS A 121 -80.75 -14.92 -31.21
C LYS A 121 -80.29 -14.79 -32.67
N ARG A 122 -79.65 -13.66 -33.03
CA ARG A 122 -78.91 -13.52 -34.30
C ARG A 122 -77.80 -14.59 -34.39
N PRO A 123 -77.52 -15.14 -35.58
CA PRO A 123 -76.47 -16.14 -35.76
C PRO A 123 -75.11 -15.57 -35.30
N ALA A 124 -74.36 -16.38 -34.56
CA ALA A 124 -73.05 -16.00 -34.03
C ALA A 124 -72.05 -15.87 -35.20
N MET A 125 -71.92 -14.65 -35.73
CA MET A 125 -70.93 -14.34 -36.75
C MET A 125 -69.52 -14.49 -36.18
N SER A 126 -68.61 -15.11 -36.94
CA SER A 126 -67.19 -15.14 -36.58
C SER A 126 -66.60 -13.72 -36.56
N PRO A 127 -65.53 -13.46 -35.81
CA PRO A 127 -64.87 -12.15 -35.77
C PRO A 127 -64.51 -11.62 -37.17
N ALA A 128 -64.08 -12.49 -38.09
CA ALA A 128 -63.78 -12.13 -39.47
C ALA A 128 -65.03 -11.66 -40.24
N GLN A 129 -66.15 -12.37 -40.11
CA GLN A 129 -67.43 -11.99 -40.75
C GLN A 129 -67.99 -10.67 -40.18
N LYS A 130 -67.79 -10.41 -38.89
CA LYS A 130 -68.16 -9.13 -38.27
C LYS A 130 -67.32 -7.97 -38.81
N ILE A 131 -66.00 -8.15 -38.91
CA ILE A 131 -65.09 -7.16 -39.50
C ILE A 131 -65.46 -6.91 -40.96
N GLU A 132 -65.73 -7.96 -41.74
CA GLU A 132 -66.12 -7.86 -43.15
C GLU A 132 -67.43 -7.08 -43.33
N SER A 133 -68.41 -7.29 -42.45
CA SER A 133 -69.68 -6.53 -42.45
C SER A 133 -69.47 -5.05 -42.13
N ILE A 134 -68.57 -4.73 -41.20
CA ILE A 134 -68.21 -3.34 -40.86
C ILE A 134 -67.47 -2.68 -42.03
N VAL A 135 -66.53 -3.40 -42.66
CA VAL A 135 -65.80 -2.91 -43.84
C VAL A 135 -66.75 -2.67 -45.01
N GLN A 136 -67.72 -3.56 -45.23
CA GLN A 136 -68.73 -3.39 -46.26
C GLN A 136 -69.61 -2.16 -45.99
N PHE A 137 -70.05 -1.97 -44.74
CA PHE A 137 -70.80 -0.77 -44.35
C PHE A 137 -70.01 0.52 -44.62
N ILE A 138 -68.71 0.57 -44.30
CA ILE A 138 -67.87 1.74 -44.57
C ILE A 138 -67.73 2.01 -46.08
N LYS A 139 -67.68 0.97 -46.92
CA LYS A 139 -67.64 1.12 -48.39
C LYS A 139 -68.93 1.71 -48.96
N ASP A 140 -70.07 1.41 -48.33
CA ASP A 140 -71.39 1.86 -48.78
C ASP A 140 -71.71 3.30 -48.34
N VAL A 141 -70.86 3.92 -47.49
CA VAL A 141 -70.97 5.32 -47.05
C VAL A 141 -70.00 6.21 -47.85
N PRO A 142 -70.48 7.04 -48.79
CA PRO A 142 -69.60 7.88 -49.61
C PRO A 142 -68.83 8.90 -48.76
N GLY A 143 -67.50 8.97 -48.96
CA GLY A 143 -66.65 10.02 -48.39
C GLY A 143 -66.12 9.76 -46.97
N VAL A 144 -66.45 8.62 -46.34
CA VAL A 144 -65.93 8.26 -45.01
C VAL A 144 -64.90 7.15 -45.14
N SER A 145 -63.64 7.43 -44.80
CA SER A 145 -62.60 6.40 -44.75
C SER A 145 -62.53 5.71 -43.39
N PRO A 146 -61.96 4.49 -43.31
CA PRO A 146 -61.66 3.86 -42.02
C PRO A 146 -60.81 4.73 -41.08
N PHE A 147 -59.99 5.64 -41.62
CA PHE A 147 -59.19 6.58 -40.83
C PHE A 147 -60.02 7.72 -40.26
N ASP A 148 -61.08 8.15 -40.95
CA ASP A 148 -61.99 9.20 -40.45
C ASP A 148 -62.84 8.67 -39.29
N LEU A 149 -63.28 7.41 -39.40
CA LEU A 149 -63.90 6.70 -38.29
C LEU A 149 -62.93 6.56 -37.11
N PHE A 150 -61.69 6.14 -37.36
CA PHE A 150 -60.69 6.00 -36.32
C PHE A 150 -60.38 7.34 -35.62
N LYS A 151 -60.25 8.43 -36.38
CA LYS A 151 -60.05 9.78 -35.83
C LYS A 151 -61.21 10.18 -34.92
N ALA A 152 -62.45 9.97 -35.34
CA ALA A 152 -63.63 10.25 -34.51
C ALA A 152 -63.64 9.44 -33.20
N LEU A 153 -63.18 8.19 -33.23
CA LEU A 153 -63.10 7.33 -32.05
C LEU A 153 -62.01 7.73 -31.06
N VAL A 154 -60.92 8.37 -31.52
CA VAL A 154 -59.78 8.78 -30.66
C VAL A 154 -59.76 10.26 -30.33
N ASP A 155 -60.62 11.07 -30.97
CA ASP A 155 -60.77 12.48 -30.68
C ASP A 155 -61.16 12.68 -29.22
N LYS A 156 -60.42 13.56 -28.54
CA LYS A 156 -60.67 13.84 -27.13
C LYS A 156 -61.76 14.86 -26.91
N ASP A 157 -62.04 15.67 -27.93
CA ASP A 157 -62.96 16.79 -27.86
C ASP A 157 -64.41 16.35 -28.19
N ASP A 158 -64.60 15.12 -28.67
CA ASP A 158 -65.91 14.47 -28.87
C ASP A 158 -66.22 13.45 -27.75
N PRO A 159 -67.17 13.73 -26.84
CA PRO A 159 -67.52 12.82 -25.75
C PRO A 159 -68.31 11.57 -26.21
N THR A 160 -68.84 11.58 -27.44
CA THR A 160 -69.74 10.52 -27.96
C THR A 160 -69.10 9.13 -27.94
N TYR A 161 -67.78 9.06 -28.13
CA TYR A 161 -67.03 7.82 -28.26
C TYR A 161 -66.13 7.50 -27.07
N GLU A 162 -66.31 8.19 -25.93
CA GLU A 162 -65.46 8.02 -24.74
C GLU A 162 -65.41 6.55 -24.24
N SER A 163 -66.53 5.84 -24.29
CA SER A 163 -66.62 4.43 -23.89
C SER A 163 -65.79 3.48 -24.78
N TYR A 164 -65.53 3.88 -26.04
CA TYR A 164 -64.64 3.17 -26.95
C TYR A 164 -63.18 3.62 -26.83
N ARG A 165 -62.95 4.90 -26.53
CA ARG A 165 -61.63 5.52 -26.37
C ARG A 165 -60.92 5.07 -25.09
N ARG A 166 -61.61 5.04 -23.95
CA ARG A 166 -61.02 4.78 -22.62
C ARG A 166 -60.37 3.38 -22.51
N PRO A 167 -60.99 2.27 -22.98
CA PRO A 167 -60.33 0.97 -23.01
C PRO A 167 -59.16 0.89 -24.00
N TYR A 168 -59.15 1.74 -25.03
CA TYR A 168 -58.11 1.77 -26.06
C TYR A 168 -56.74 2.23 -25.52
N TYR A 169 -56.73 3.02 -24.45
CA TYR A 169 -55.53 3.51 -23.74
C TYR A 169 -55.30 2.82 -22.38
N GLY A 170 -56.00 1.73 -22.07
CA GLY A 170 -55.79 0.98 -20.83
C GLY A 170 -54.40 0.32 -20.79
N GLN A 171 -53.77 0.27 -19.61
CA GLN A 171 -52.39 -0.22 -19.45
C GLN A 171 -52.18 -1.67 -19.94
N ASP A 172 -53.21 -2.52 -19.87
CA ASP A 172 -53.16 -3.93 -20.28
C ASP A 172 -53.59 -4.18 -21.74
N ASN A 173 -53.79 -3.12 -22.55
CA ASN A 173 -54.29 -3.24 -23.92
C ASN A 173 -53.19 -3.04 -24.98
N ASP A 174 -52.59 -4.15 -25.40
CA ASP A 174 -51.52 -4.15 -26.40
C ASP A 174 -51.99 -3.88 -27.84
N ARG A 175 -53.31 -3.79 -28.10
CA ARG A 175 -53.84 -3.73 -29.48
C ARG A 175 -53.32 -2.53 -30.26
N LEU A 176 -53.11 -1.39 -29.62
CA LEU A 176 -52.55 -0.21 -30.27
C LEU A 176 -51.07 -0.42 -30.62
N ALA A 177 -50.28 -0.96 -29.68
CA ALA A 177 -48.88 -1.29 -29.89
C ALA A 177 -48.70 -2.35 -30.99
N ASP A 178 -49.56 -3.38 -31.01
CA ASP A 178 -49.61 -4.41 -32.04
C ASP A 178 -49.95 -3.84 -33.41
N THR A 179 -50.95 -2.94 -33.48
CA THR A 179 -51.35 -2.28 -34.71
C THR A 179 -50.22 -1.44 -35.29
N ILE A 180 -49.57 -0.62 -34.46
CA ILE A 180 -48.40 0.19 -34.87
C ILE A 180 -47.25 -0.73 -35.31
N SER A 181 -47.01 -1.83 -34.60
CA SER A 181 -45.99 -2.82 -34.94
C SER A 181 -46.28 -3.51 -36.27
N MET A 182 -47.55 -3.81 -36.58
CA MET A 182 -47.98 -4.34 -37.88
C MET A 182 -47.72 -3.34 -39.00
N ILE A 183 -48.05 -2.06 -38.82
CA ILE A 183 -47.74 -0.99 -39.78
C ILE A 183 -46.22 -0.86 -39.99
N ALA A 184 -45.43 -0.99 -38.93
CA ALA A 184 -43.97 -0.92 -39.00
C ALA A 184 -43.30 -2.11 -39.70
N LYS A 185 -44.00 -3.25 -39.88
CA LYS A 185 -43.52 -4.40 -40.68
C LYS A 185 -43.59 -4.10 -42.19
N ASP A 186 -44.55 -3.30 -42.63
CA ASP A 186 -44.65 -2.84 -44.01
C ASP A 186 -43.59 -1.76 -44.35
N ARG A 187 -43.12 -1.73 -45.60
CA ARG A 187 -42.08 -0.79 -46.05
C ARG A 187 -42.56 0.67 -46.03
N ASP A 188 -43.76 0.93 -46.52
CA ASP A 188 -44.31 2.28 -46.63
C ASP A 188 -44.96 2.72 -45.32
N GLY A 189 -45.58 1.79 -44.58
CA GLY A 189 -46.00 2.01 -43.20
C GLY A 189 -44.84 2.43 -42.29
N ARG A 190 -43.70 1.71 -42.34
CA ARG A 190 -42.47 2.10 -41.62
C ARG A 190 -41.96 3.47 -42.01
N ARG A 191 -42.08 3.86 -43.29
CA ARG A 191 -41.68 5.19 -43.77
C ARG A 191 -42.55 6.27 -43.15
N LYS A 192 -43.87 6.08 -43.15
CA LYS A 192 -44.83 7.02 -42.53
C LYS A 192 -44.61 7.19 -41.04
N ILE A 193 -44.39 6.09 -40.30
CA ILE A 193 -44.06 6.16 -38.86
C ILE A 193 -42.77 6.95 -38.64
N ARG A 194 -41.73 6.71 -39.46
CA ARG A 194 -40.47 7.47 -39.35
C ARG A 194 -40.66 8.96 -39.64
N ASP A 195 -41.44 9.30 -40.64
CA ASP A 195 -41.76 10.69 -40.99
C ASP A 195 -42.55 11.36 -39.85
N TRP A 196 -43.46 10.62 -39.21
CA TRP A 196 -44.19 11.10 -38.03
C TRP A 196 -43.30 11.29 -36.79
N ILE A 197 -42.39 10.35 -36.47
CA ILE A 197 -41.41 10.51 -35.37
C ILE A 197 -40.56 11.77 -35.60
N ARG A 198 -40.26 12.12 -36.86
CA ARG A 198 -39.53 13.35 -37.23
C ARG A 198 -40.38 14.62 -37.26
N SER A 199 -41.71 14.50 -37.17
CA SER A 199 -42.62 15.64 -37.07
C SER A 199 -42.47 16.36 -35.72
N ALA A 200 -43.16 17.49 -35.51
CA ALA A 200 -43.14 18.19 -34.23
C ALA A 200 -43.67 17.30 -33.08
N ALA A 201 -44.85 16.71 -33.24
CA ALA A 201 -45.50 15.87 -32.23
C ALA A 201 -44.68 14.62 -31.89
N GLY A 202 -44.12 13.93 -32.89
CA GLY A 202 -43.29 12.75 -32.66
C GLY A 202 -41.97 13.06 -31.94
N ARG A 203 -41.36 14.22 -32.23
CA ARG A 203 -40.15 14.69 -31.54
C ARG A 203 -40.42 15.06 -30.09
N GLU A 204 -41.58 15.64 -29.81
CA GLU A 204 -42.01 16.00 -28.45
C GLU A 204 -42.07 14.77 -27.54
N LEU A 205 -42.72 13.69 -27.99
CA LEU A 205 -42.78 12.43 -27.24
C LEU A 205 -41.39 11.79 -27.00
N VAL A 206 -40.50 11.85 -27.99
CA VAL A 206 -39.11 11.37 -27.81
C VAL A 206 -38.35 12.23 -26.80
N ASN A 207 -38.56 13.56 -26.83
CA ASN A 207 -37.94 14.47 -25.87
C ASN A 207 -38.48 14.25 -24.45
N GLU A 208 -39.77 13.96 -24.28
CA GLU A 208 -40.37 13.61 -22.98
C GLU A 208 -39.70 12.39 -22.38
N ILE A 209 -39.59 11.27 -23.13
CA ILE A 209 -38.92 10.05 -22.65
C ILE A 209 -37.48 10.33 -22.22
N ILE A 210 -36.71 11.06 -23.04
CA ILE A 210 -35.33 11.42 -22.71
C ILE A 210 -35.31 12.34 -21.48
N SER A 211 -36.25 13.27 -21.37
CA SER A 211 -36.30 14.18 -20.22
C SER A 211 -36.56 13.43 -18.92
N ASP A 212 -37.51 12.49 -18.92
CA ASP A 212 -37.88 11.69 -17.75
C ASP A 212 -36.72 10.79 -17.29
N GLU A 213 -36.09 10.06 -18.22
CA GLU A 213 -34.91 9.24 -17.90
C GLU A 213 -33.76 10.09 -17.33
N MET A 214 -33.52 11.26 -17.92
CA MET A 214 -32.44 12.15 -17.48
C MET A 214 -32.76 12.83 -16.15
N GLU A 215 -34.01 13.10 -15.83
CA GLU A 215 -34.43 13.63 -14.52
C GLU A 215 -34.28 12.59 -13.42
N GLY A 216 -34.65 11.33 -13.69
CA GLY A 216 -34.37 10.21 -12.78
C GLY A 216 -32.88 10.08 -12.47
N LEU A 217 -32.03 10.17 -13.51
CA LEU A 217 -30.57 10.18 -13.32
C LEU A 217 -30.05 11.38 -12.52
N VAL A 218 -30.68 12.56 -12.64
CA VAL A 218 -30.29 13.73 -11.84
C VAL A 218 -30.52 13.46 -10.36
N GLU A 219 -31.68 12.90 -9.99
CA GLU A 219 -31.99 12.59 -8.60
C GLU A 219 -31.10 11.46 -8.05
N ASP A 220 -30.82 10.42 -8.84
CA ASP A 220 -29.94 9.30 -8.46
C ASP A 220 -28.49 9.74 -8.19
N LEU A 221 -27.96 10.70 -8.96
CA LEU A 221 -26.55 11.08 -8.95
C LEU A 221 -26.29 12.42 -8.24
N LYS A 222 -27.33 13.01 -7.64
CA LYS A 222 -27.28 14.33 -7.01
C LYS A 222 -26.35 14.33 -5.79
N LEU A 223 -25.44 15.29 -5.74
CA LEU A 223 -24.63 15.55 -4.55
C LEU A 223 -25.01 16.91 -3.95
N THR A 224 -24.87 17.05 -2.63
CA THR A 224 -25.06 18.34 -1.95
C THR A 224 -23.96 19.34 -2.29
N GLY A 225 -22.83 18.89 -2.84
CA GLY A 225 -21.78 19.73 -3.40
C GLY A 225 -20.47 18.97 -3.51
N VAL A 226 -19.38 19.72 -3.75
CA VAL A 226 -18.01 19.17 -3.76
C VAL A 226 -17.66 18.55 -2.40
N ALA A 227 -18.24 19.07 -1.31
CA ALA A 227 -18.05 18.53 0.03
C ALA A 227 -18.61 17.12 0.23
N SER A 228 -19.49 16.63 -0.65
CA SER A 228 -19.95 15.23 -0.59
C SER A 228 -18.88 14.23 -1.06
N ILE A 229 -17.77 14.71 -1.64
CA ILE A 229 -16.66 13.88 -2.09
C ILE A 229 -15.66 13.80 -0.93
N ASP A 230 -15.97 12.93 0.02
CA ASP A 230 -15.15 12.61 1.18
C ASP A 230 -14.41 11.26 0.98
N PRO A 231 -13.57 10.82 1.93
CA PRO A 231 -12.85 9.55 1.80
C PRO A 231 -13.77 8.33 1.67
N GLU A 232 -14.99 8.37 2.23
CA GLU A 232 -15.95 7.27 2.15
C GLU A 232 -16.60 7.19 0.77
N TYR A 233 -16.98 8.35 0.20
CA TYR A 233 -17.44 8.48 -1.18
C TYR A 233 -16.40 7.91 -2.15
N VAL A 234 -15.13 8.32 -1.99
CA VAL A 234 -14.04 7.84 -2.84
C VAL A 234 -13.94 6.33 -2.78
N ARG A 235 -13.99 5.74 -1.57
CA ARG A 235 -13.85 4.30 -1.34
C ARG A 235 -15.01 3.47 -1.88
N ASN A 236 -16.25 3.85 -1.53
CA ASN A 236 -17.45 3.05 -1.73
C ASN A 236 -18.15 3.27 -3.07
N ARG A 237 -17.54 4.07 -3.96
CA ARG A 237 -18.12 4.37 -5.27
C ARG A 237 -18.43 3.12 -6.10
N ALA A 238 -19.70 3.00 -6.50
CA ALA A 238 -20.15 2.04 -7.50
C ALA A 238 -20.17 2.65 -8.93
N PRO A 239 -19.96 1.84 -9.99
CA PRO A 239 -20.18 2.28 -11.36
C PRO A 239 -21.66 2.58 -11.62
N SER A 240 -21.95 3.66 -12.36
CA SER A 240 -23.31 4.00 -12.79
C SER A 240 -23.86 2.96 -13.76
N ASN A 241 -25.08 2.47 -13.55
CA ASN A 241 -25.74 1.50 -14.42
C ASN A 241 -26.79 2.17 -15.33
N PHE A 242 -26.33 2.81 -16.39
CA PHE A 242 -27.20 3.53 -17.33
C PHE A 242 -28.09 2.61 -18.18
N GLU A 243 -27.76 1.31 -18.28
CA GLU A 243 -28.61 0.34 -19.00
C GLU A 243 -29.95 0.11 -18.28
N VAL A 244 -29.99 0.33 -16.97
CA VAL A 244 -31.20 0.20 -16.15
C VAL A 244 -31.90 1.55 -16.00
N ASN A 245 -31.14 2.60 -15.70
CA ASN A 245 -31.72 3.88 -15.29
C ASN A 245 -32.09 4.81 -16.47
N ALA A 246 -31.48 4.62 -17.66
CA ALA A 246 -31.79 5.39 -18.86
C ALA A 246 -31.58 4.58 -20.16
N PRO A 247 -32.24 3.41 -20.31
CA PRO A 247 -32.03 2.50 -21.43
C PRO A 247 -32.31 3.11 -22.79
N PHE A 248 -33.34 3.96 -22.91
CA PHE A 248 -33.74 4.56 -24.18
C PHE A 248 -32.69 5.57 -24.65
N THR A 249 -32.28 6.50 -23.78
CA THR A 249 -31.29 7.53 -24.06
C THR A 249 -29.92 6.91 -24.33
N LEU A 250 -29.48 5.96 -23.52
CA LEU A 250 -28.23 5.24 -23.75
C LEU A 250 -28.26 4.48 -25.08
N GLY A 251 -29.38 3.83 -25.40
CA GLY A 251 -29.56 3.12 -26.68
C GLY A 251 -29.43 4.03 -27.90
N LEU A 252 -29.97 5.26 -27.83
CA LEU A 252 -29.81 6.27 -28.88
C LEU A 252 -28.35 6.71 -29.03
N LEU A 253 -27.64 6.97 -27.92
CA LEU A 253 -26.23 7.35 -27.96
C LEU A 253 -25.35 6.23 -28.53
N ILE A 254 -25.56 4.99 -28.12
CA ILE A 254 -24.83 3.83 -28.66
C ILE A 254 -25.11 3.67 -30.16
N CYS A 255 -26.36 3.85 -30.59
CA CYS A 255 -26.74 3.82 -32.00
C CYS A 255 -26.04 4.93 -32.81
N ALA A 256 -25.86 6.13 -32.23
CA ALA A 256 -25.10 7.22 -32.83
C ALA A 256 -23.59 6.94 -32.88
N ALA A 257 -23.03 6.33 -31.84
CA ALA A 257 -21.59 6.06 -31.72
C ALA A 257 -21.13 4.83 -32.52
N GLN A 258 -22.02 3.87 -32.78
CA GLN A 258 -21.65 2.59 -33.37
C GLN A 258 -22.58 2.19 -34.54
N THR A 259 -22.00 2.01 -35.72
CA THR A 259 -22.72 1.43 -36.86
C THR A 259 -22.84 -0.10 -36.74
N LYS A 260 -23.83 -0.71 -37.42
CA LYS A 260 -23.97 -2.18 -37.49
C LYS A 260 -22.68 -2.88 -37.97
N ARG A 261 -21.97 -2.29 -38.94
CA ARG A 261 -20.68 -2.80 -39.42
C ARG A 261 -19.60 -2.73 -38.34
N ALA A 262 -19.55 -1.63 -37.58
CA ALA A 262 -18.60 -1.47 -36.49
C ALA A 262 -18.89 -2.48 -35.38
N LYS A 263 -20.15 -2.70 -35.00
CA LYS A 263 -20.53 -3.70 -33.98
C LYS A 263 -19.96 -5.09 -34.26
N GLY A 264 -19.98 -5.54 -35.51
CA GLY A 264 -19.45 -6.87 -35.89
C GLY A 264 -17.95 -6.95 -36.15
N LYS A 265 -17.22 -5.82 -36.20
CA LYS A 265 -15.79 -5.78 -36.60
C LYS A 265 -14.88 -5.00 -35.65
N ASN A 266 -15.45 -4.33 -34.65
CA ASN A 266 -14.70 -3.46 -33.77
C ASN A 266 -13.89 -4.29 -32.77
N VAL A 267 -12.58 -4.05 -32.75
CA VAL A 267 -11.63 -4.70 -31.83
C VAL A 267 -10.91 -3.69 -30.93
N MET A 268 -11.18 -2.38 -31.09
CA MET A 268 -10.42 -1.31 -30.43
C MET A 268 -11.29 -0.32 -29.63
N LYS A 269 -12.44 0.10 -30.15
CA LYS A 269 -13.25 1.16 -29.53
C LYS A 269 -14.20 0.58 -28.47
N THR A 270 -14.59 1.37 -27.49
CA THR A 270 -15.59 0.99 -26.47
C THR A 270 -16.73 2.02 -26.46
N PRO A 271 -17.70 1.93 -27.40
CA PRO A 271 -18.82 2.87 -27.48
C PRO A 271 -19.60 3.00 -26.18
N GLU A 272 -19.77 1.92 -25.43
CA GLU A 272 -20.51 1.88 -24.17
C GLU A 272 -19.85 2.77 -23.12
N LEU A 273 -18.51 2.68 -22.99
CA LEU A 273 -17.73 3.55 -22.11
C LEU A 273 -17.85 5.02 -22.53
N LEU A 274 -17.65 5.32 -23.82
CA LEU A 274 -17.75 6.68 -24.36
C LEU A 274 -19.14 7.27 -24.10
N CYS A 275 -20.19 6.53 -24.44
CA CYS A 275 -21.58 6.93 -24.25
C CYS A 275 -21.89 7.12 -22.77
N GLY A 276 -21.38 6.28 -21.87
CA GLY A 276 -21.50 6.47 -20.42
C GLY A 276 -20.84 7.77 -19.93
N VAL A 277 -19.69 8.14 -20.47
CA VAL A 277 -19.04 9.44 -20.18
C VAL A 277 -19.83 10.62 -20.76
N VAL A 278 -20.43 10.45 -21.95
CA VAL A 278 -21.34 11.47 -22.54
C VAL A 278 -22.60 11.62 -21.70
N MET A 279 -23.21 10.52 -21.23
CA MET A 279 -24.35 10.57 -20.30
C MET A 279 -24.01 11.39 -19.07
N LYS A 280 -22.87 11.15 -18.42
CA LYS A 280 -22.41 11.93 -17.26
C LYS A 280 -22.25 13.41 -17.58
N GLN A 281 -21.71 13.76 -18.76
CA GLN A 281 -21.62 15.16 -19.21
C GLN A 281 -23.01 15.80 -19.38
N LEU A 282 -23.95 15.09 -20.01
CA LEU A 282 -25.31 15.59 -20.26
C LEU A 282 -26.08 15.78 -18.94
N VAL A 283 -26.02 14.82 -18.02
CA VAL A 283 -26.66 14.93 -16.70
C VAL A 283 -26.05 16.08 -15.90
N TYR A 284 -24.73 16.26 -15.95
CA TYR A 284 -24.05 17.41 -15.32
C TYR A 284 -24.49 18.77 -15.89
N GLN A 285 -24.80 18.85 -17.19
CA GLN A 285 -25.35 20.07 -17.80
C GLN A 285 -26.79 20.37 -17.34
N ARG A 286 -27.57 19.35 -16.98
CA ARG A 286 -28.91 19.53 -16.40
C ARG A 286 -28.83 20.03 -14.95
N SER A 287 -27.84 19.57 -14.20
CA SER A 287 -27.64 19.98 -12.81
C SER A 287 -26.16 19.99 -12.41
N ASN A 288 -25.70 21.15 -11.95
CA ASN A 288 -24.35 21.31 -11.39
C ASN A 288 -24.14 20.51 -10.10
N ARG A 289 -25.19 19.90 -9.53
CA ARG A 289 -25.14 19.00 -8.37
C ARG A 289 -24.71 17.59 -8.76
N VAL A 290 -24.74 17.22 -10.04
CA VAL A 290 -24.26 15.92 -10.54
C VAL A 290 -22.79 16.02 -10.93
N LEU A 291 -21.97 16.50 -9.99
CA LEU A 291 -20.58 16.89 -10.22
C LEU A 291 -19.56 15.77 -9.90
N GLY A 292 -20.00 14.61 -9.41
CA GLY A 292 -19.14 13.55 -8.89
C GLY A 292 -18.04 13.14 -9.88
N PHE A 293 -18.44 12.64 -11.06
CA PHE A 293 -17.49 12.26 -12.11
C PHE A 293 -16.59 13.42 -12.56
N ALA A 294 -17.16 14.60 -12.81
CA ALA A 294 -16.40 15.76 -13.27
C ALA A 294 -15.35 16.21 -12.24
N THR A 295 -15.63 16.01 -10.95
CA THR A 295 -14.70 16.35 -9.87
C THR A 295 -13.59 15.33 -9.75
N GLU A 296 -13.91 14.03 -9.75
CA GLU A 296 -12.92 12.96 -9.73
C GLU A 296 -12.00 13.00 -10.96
N PHE A 297 -12.58 13.23 -12.15
CA PHE A 297 -11.80 13.39 -13.37
C PHE A 297 -10.92 14.64 -13.31
N GLY A 298 -11.43 15.75 -12.75
CA GLY A 298 -10.63 16.94 -12.46
C GLY A 298 -9.46 16.67 -11.51
N LEU A 299 -9.70 15.96 -10.40
CA LEU A 299 -8.67 15.55 -9.44
C LEU A 299 -7.63 14.61 -10.08
N PHE A 300 -8.07 13.68 -10.93
CA PHE A 300 -7.20 12.82 -11.73
C PHE A 300 -6.30 13.64 -12.67
N LEU A 301 -6.86 14.59 -13.42
CA LEU A 301 -6.09 15.47 -14.31
C LEU A 301 -5.09 16.31 -13.51
N TRP A 302 -5.54 16.85 -12.38
CA TRP A 302 -4.68 17.60 -11.49
C TRP A 302 -3.52 16.72 -11.00
N HIS A 303 -3.79 15.57 -10.41
CA HIS A 303 -2.74 14.69 -9.88
C HIS A 303 -1.85 14.07 -10.98
N SER A 304 -2.30 14.04 -12.22
CA SER A 304 -1.50 13.63 -13.38
C SER A 304 -0.59 14.74 -13.95
N GLY A 305 -0.57 15.92 -13.33
CA GLY A 305 0.28 17.04 -13.76
C GLY A 305 -0.27 17.83 -14.94
N CYS A 306 -1.57 17.72 -15.27
CA CYS A 306 -2.16 18.54 -16.32
C CYS A 306 -2.09 20.03 -15.97
N SER A 307 -1.79 20.86 -16.97
CA SER A 307 -1.74 22.31 -16.81
C SER A 307 -3.13 22.87 -16.51
N ARG A 308 -3.19 24.01 -15.80
CA ARG A 308 -4.45 24.72 -15.54
C ARG A 308 -5.26 24.98 -16.80
N GLN A 309 -4.60 25.40 -17.89
CA GLN A 309 -5.27 25.65 -19.18
C GLN A 309 -5.94 24.38 -19.74
N THR A 310 -5.28 23.21 -19.61
CA THR A 310 -5.85 21.93 -20.06
C THR A 310 -7.09 21.57 -19.25
N ILE A 311 -7.02 21.73 -17.93
CA ILE A 311 -8.15 21.49 -17.02
C ILE A 311 -9.31 22.43 -17.35
N GLU A 312 -9.05 23.72 -17.56
CA GLU A 312 -10.10 24.68 -17.94
C GLU A 312 -10.72 24.36 -19.30
N ALA A 313 -9.94 23.91 -20.28
CA ALA A 313 -10.47 23.45 -21.56
C ALA A 313 -11.40 22.25 -21.38
N LEU A 314 -11.00 21.25 -20.58
CA LEU A 314 -11.82 20.07 -20.28
C LEU A 314 -13.06 20.40 -19.44
N HIS A 315 -12.97 21.43 -18.60
CA HIS A 315 -14.12 21.98 -17.89
C HIS A 315 -15.15 22.58 -18.86
N ARG A 316 -14.71 23.34 -19.86
CA ARG A 316 -15.60 23.87 -20.91
C ARG A 316 -16.24 22.77 -21.77
N CYS A 317 -15.63 21.60 -21.83
CA CYS A 317 -16.22 20.40 -22.46
C CYS A 317 -17.16 19.62 -21.52
N GLY A 318 -17.31 19.98 -20.25
CA GLY A 318 -18.13 19.25 -19.28
C GLY A 318 -17.50 17.98 -18.71
N LEU A 319 -16.22 17.70 -19.01
CA LEU A 319 -15.50 16.52 -18.52
C LEU A 319 -14.92 16.73 -17.12
N SER A 320 -14.66 17.99 -16.75
CA SER A 320 -14.07 18.37 -15.47
C SER A 320 -14.86 19.52 -14.84
N ILE A 321 -14.70 19.71 -13.53
CA ILE A 321 -14.98 20.99 -12.88
C ILE A 321 -13.85 21.99 -13.16
N SER A 322 -14.05 23.28 -12.88
CA SER A 322 -13.04 24.32 -13.06
C SER A 322 -11.82 24.10 -12.15
N TYR A 323 -10.67 24.69 -12.48
CA TYR A 323 -9.46 24.55 -11.66
C TYR A 323 -9.66 25.10 -10.24
N THR A 324 -10.39 26.20 -10.11
CA THR A 324 -10.75 26.76 -8.81
C THR A 324 -11.60 25.78 -7.99
N ALA A 325 -12.58 25.13 -8.63
CA ALA A 325 -13.42 24.13 -7.96
C ALA A 325 -12.61 22.87 -7.57
N ILE A 326 -11.59 22.48 -8.35
CA ILE A 326 -10.64 21.42 -7.95
C ILE A 326 -9.87 21.82 -6.70
N SER A 327 -9.40 23.07 -6.61
CA SER A 327 -8.68 23.56 -5.43
C SER A 327 -9.58 23.55 -4.19
N THR A 328 -10.87 23.91 -4.34
CA THR A 328 -11.88 23.74 -3.29
C THR A 328 -12.08 22.27 -2.94
N ALA A 329 -12.17 21.38 -3.93
CA ALA A 329 -12.32 19.94 -3.72
C ALA A 329 -11.16 19.33 -2.92
N LEU A 330 -9.93 19.66 -3.29
CA LEU A 330 -8.72 19.23 -2.58
C LEU A 330 -8.76 19.71 -1.14
N LYS A 331 -9.06 21.00 -0.90
CA LYS A 331 -9.16 21.54 0.44
C LYS A 331 -10.23 20.81 1.27
N THR A 332 -11.43 20.66 0.73
CA THR A 332 -12.53 20.01 1.48
C THR A 332 -12.25 18.53 1.74
N LEU A 333 -11.71 17.80 0.77
CA LEU A 333 -11.29 16.41 0.97
C LEU A 333 -10.17 16.30 2.00
N SER A 334 -9.19 17.21 1.97
CA SER A 334 -8.15 17.32 2.98
C SER A 334 -8.71 17.63 4.37
N ASP A 335 -9.71 18.48 4.48
CA ASP A 335 -10.35 18.80 5.76
C ASP A 335 -11.10 17.57 6.31
N HIS A 336 -11.73 16.74 5.46
CA HIS A 336 -12.30 15.45 5.88
C HIS A 336 -11.22 14.47 6.36
N CYS A 337 -10.09 14.40 5.65
CA CYS A 337 -8.93 13.59 6.05
C CYS A 337 -8.38 14.06 7.40
N MET A 338 -8.25 15.36 7.62
CA MET A 338 -7.82 15.91 8.91
C MET A 338 -8.82 15.65 10.03
N LYS A 339 -10.13 15.75 9.79
CA LYS A 339 -11.15 15.33 10.78
C LYS A 339 -10.99 13.87 11.18
N LYS A 340 -10.66 13.00 10.22
CA LYS A 340 -10.34 11.60 10.49
C LYS A 340 -9.06 11.46 11.33
N ALA A 341 -8.01 12.24 11.02
CA ALA A 341 -6.78 12.26 11.81
C ALA A 341 -7.03 12.69 13.27
N VAL A 342 -7.82 13.75 13.48
CA VAL A 342 -8.27 14.22 14.80
C VAL A 342 -9.01 13.11 15.54
N GLY A 343 -9.94 12.41 14.85
CA GLY A 343 -10.66 11.27 15.41
C GLY A 343 -9.79 10.06 15.75
N ILE A 344 -8.68 9.84 15.03
CA ILE A 344 -7.67 8.83 15.38
C ILE A 344 -6.89 9.27 16.61
N ALA A 345 -6.41 10.52 16.64
CA ALA A 345 -5.58 11.06 17.71
C ALA A 345 -6.32 11.23 19.05
N ALA A 346 -7.66 11.32 19.02
CA ALA A 346 -8.50 11.31 20.22
C ALA A 346 -8.52 9.95 20.96
N GLY A 347 -8.13 8.86 20.29
CA GLY A 347 -8.01 7.52 20.86
C GLY A 347 -6.57 7.02 20.90
N PRO A 348 -6.38 5.71 21.20
CA PRO A 348 -5.08 5.06 21.10
C PRO A 348 -4.53 5.13 19.67
N HIS A 349 -3.40 5.80 19.53
CA HIS A 349 -2.75 6.02 18.25
C HIS A 349 -1.24 5.93 18.37
N ALA A 350 -0.58 5.69 17.25
CA ALA A 350 0.86 5.85 17.11
C ALA A 350 1.20 6.96 16.13
N PHE A 351 2.42 7.48 16.23
CA PHE A 351 2.90 8.60 15.45
C PHE A 351 4.21 8.25 14.73
N CYS A 352 4.33 8.68 13.49
CA CYS A 352 5.55 8.57 12.70
C CYS A 352 5.71 9.86 11.92
N TYR A 353 6.92 10.38 11.85
CA TYR A 353 7.22 11.59 11.09
C TYR A 353 8.66 11.63 10.63
N ASP A 354 8.89 12.27 9.50
CA ASP A 354 10.21 12.41 8.90
C ASP A 354 10.27 13.66 8.00
N ASN A 355 11.49 14.08 7.68
CA ASN A 355 11.80 15.27 6.89
C ASN A 355 11.42 15.07 5.42
N ILE A 356 10.82 16.09 4.84
CA ILE A 356 10.61 16.21 3.40
C ILE A 356 11.54 17.28 2.81
N ASN A 357 12.53 16.82 2.06
CA ASN A 357 13.47 17.68 1.35
C ASN A 357 13.08 17.81 -0.12
N ILE A 358 12.84 19.05 -0.57
CA ILE A 358 12.52 19.39 -1.97
C ILE A 358 13.70 20.14 -2.54
N SER A 359 14.37 19.56 -3.55
CA SER A 359 15.42 20.28 -4.28
C SER A 359 14.78 21.28 -5.26
N THR A 360 15.14 22.55 -5.12
CA THR A 360 14.84 23.57 -6.13
C THR A 360 15.88 23.48 -7.26
N SER A 361 15.64 24.16 -8.39
CA SER A 361 16.46 24.07 -9.62
C SER A 361 17.98 24.06 -9.34
N ILE A 362 18.73 23.27 -10.11
CA ILE A 362 20.21 23.26 -10.06
C ILE A 362 20.85 24.57 -10.55
N PHE A 363 20.08 25.46 -11.20
CA PHE A 363 20.52 26.73 -11.78
C PHE A 363 19.97 27.94 -10.99
N VAL A 364 20.13 27.95 -9.67
CA VAL A 364 19.81 29.16 -8.88
C VAL A 364 21.02 30.09 -8.91
N GLU A 365 20.86 31.25 -9.56
CA GLU A 365 21.82 32.35 -9.50
C GLU A 365 22.02 32.78 -8.03
N GLN A 366 23.27 32.79 -7.54
CA GLN A 366 23.56 33.21 -6.17
C GLN A 366 23.37 34.73 -6.05
N ARG A 367 22.40 35.15 -5.22
CA ARG A 367 22.01 36.56 -5.00
C ARG A 367 22.31 37.02 -3.56
N GLY A 368 23.42 36.57 -2.97
CA GLY A 368 23.77 36.88 -1.58
C GLY A 368 22.72 36.40 -0.58
N GLY A 369 22.32 37.23 0.40
CA GLY A 369 21.30 36.88 1.41
C GLY A 369 19.88 36.64 0.86
N SER A 370 19.64 36.93 -0.42
CA SER A 370 18.39 36.64 -1.13
C SER A 370 18.45 35.39 -2.01
N THR A 371 19.56 34.63 -1.94
CA THR A 371 19.72 33.38 -2.69
C THR A 371 18.65 32.39 -2.25
N PRO A 372 17.76 31.94 -3.16
CA PRO A 372 16.82 30.87 -2.85
C PRO A 372 17.56 29.63 -2.39
N ALA A 373 17.10 29.01 -1.30
CA ALA A 373 17.71 27.78 -0.80
C ALA A 373 17.63 26.69 -1.89
N LYS A 374 18.77 26.04 -2.17
CA LYS A 374 18.88 24.94 -3.13
C LYS A 374 18.00 23.75 -2.74
N VAL A 375 17.78 23.57 -1.45
CA VAL A 375 16.86 22.59 -0.89
C VAL A 375 15.98 23.33 0.10
N THR A 376 14.67 23.16 -0.02
CA THR A 376 13.71 23.56 1.01
C THR A 376 13.30 22.31 1.78
N SER A 377 13.48 22.35 3.10
CA SER A 377 13.12 21.28 4.02
C SER A 377 11.79 21.57 4.68
N GLY A 378 11.06 20.52 5.03
CA GLY A 378 9.86 20.54 5.85
C GLY A 378 9.69 19.20 6.56
N THR A 379 8.56 18.96 7.19
CA THR A 379 8.29 17.68 7.89
C THR A 379 6.88 17.18 7.57
N LEU A 380 6.74 15.88 7.35
CA LEU A 380 5.46 15.21 7.17
C LEU A 380 5.20 14.29 8.35
N GLY A 381 3.99 14.34 8.90
CA GLY A 381 3.54 13.47 9.99
C GLY A 381 2.45 12.51 9.53
N MET A 382 2.33 11.37 10.20
CA MET A 382 1.20 10.45 10.06
C MET A 382 0.81 9.84 11.39
N VAL A 383 -0.49 9.59 11.55
CA VAL A 383 -1.06 8.91 12.71
C VAL A 383 -1.63 7.56 12.30
N TYR A 384 -1.44 6.55 13.16
CA TYR A 384 -1.98 5.20 13.00
C TYR A 384 -3.02 4.93 14.08
N ARG A 385 -4.18 4.37 13.70
CA ARG A 385 -5.15 3.86 14.67
C ARG A 385 -4.67 2.52 15.25
N LEU A 386 -4.61 2.43 16.57
CA LEU A 386 -4.22 1.20 17.26
C LEU A 386 -5.45 0.39 17.64
N LYS A 387 -5.94 -0.46 16.72
CA LYS A 387 -7.18 -1.24 16.88
C LYS A 387 -7.19 -2.19 18.08
N ASN A 388 -6.01 -2.66 18.49
CA ASN A 388 -5.84 -3.64 19.57
C ASN A 388 -5.38 -3.01 20.89
N ALA A 389 -5.41 -1.68 20.99
CA ALA A 389 -5.00 -0.94 22.19
C ALA A 389 -6.18 -0.16 22.79
N THR A 390 -6.18 -0.01 24.11
CA THR A 390 -7.12 0.85 24.84
C THR A 390 -6.38 2.04 25.47
N LEU A 391 -7.08 3.11 25.84
CA LEU A 391 -6.45 4.25 26.52
C LEU A 391 -5.82 3.86 27.87
N GLU A 392 -6.30 2.78 28.49
CA GLU A 392 -5.71 2.21 29.70
C GLU A 392 -4.31 1.65 29.45
N ASP A 393 -4.12 0.95 28.33
CA ASP A 393 -2.81 0.44 27.91
C ASP A 393 -1.81 1.58 27.62
N MET A 394 -2.34 2.74 27.23
CA MET A 394 -1.58 3.94 26.88
C MET A 394 -1.28 4.84 28.08
N LYS A 395 -1.68 4.50 29.32
CA LYS A 395 -1.42 5.39 30.47
C LYS A 395 0.07 5.67 30.64
N LEU A 396 0.42 6.96 30.69
CA LEU A 396 1.82 7.41 30.83
C LEU A 396 2.35 7.26 32.26
N ALA A 397 1.50 7.50 33.26
CA ALA A 397 1.92 7.53 34.67
C ALA A 397 2.63 6.23 35.14
N PRO A 398 2.17 5.00 34.80
CA PRO A 398 2.89 3.77 35.12
C PRO A 398 4.28 3.66 34.48
N ILE A 399 4.45 4.16 33.25
CA ILE A 399 5.76 4.18 32.55
C ILE A 399 6.71 5.13 33.29
N LEU A 400 6.23 6.33 33.65
CA LEU A 400 7.02 7.30 34.41
C LEU A 400 7.35 6.79 35.82
N ALA A 401 6.45 6.04 36.46
CA ALA A 401 6.74 5.41 37.74
C ALA A 401 7.87 4.39 37.63
N ARG A 402 7.90 3.57 36.57
CA ARG A 402 9.01 2.64 36.28
C ARG A 402 10.31 3.37 35.98
N LEU A 403 10.25 4.47 35.22
CA LEU A 403 11.44 5.28 34.93
C LEU A 403 12.10 5.86 36.21
N ARG A 404 11.29 6.20 37.21
CA ARG A 404 11.75 6.74 38.51
C ARG A 404 12.14 5.65 39.52
N ASP A 405 11.67 4.43 39.33
CA ASP A 405 11.95 3.31 40.23
C ASP A 405 13.29 2.65 39.87
N PRO A 406 14.30 2.68 40.76
CA PRO A 406 15.62 2.08 40.51
C PRO A 406 15.56 0.58 40.18
N ARG A 407 14.49 -0.12 40.55
CA ARG A 407 14.30 -1.55 40.22
C ARG A 407 14.01 -1.77 38.74
N TYR A 408 13.47 -0.78 38.04
CA TYR A 408 13.20 -0.86 36.60
C TYR A 408 14.25 -0.07 35.81
N ASN A 409 14.72 1.06 36.33
CA ASN A 409 15.74 1.89 35.69
C ASN A 409 17.16 1.58 36.18
N MET A 410 17.52 0.30 36.26
CA MET A 410 18.88 -0.15 36.68
C MET A 410 19.90 -0.16 35.53
N GLY A 411 19.48 0.22 34.32
CA GLY A 411 20.26 0.03 33.10
C GLY A 411 20.28 -1.43 32.61
N LEU A 412 21.00 -1.65 31.50
CA LEU A 412 21.18 -2.97 30.91
C LEU A 412 22.41 -3.68 31.49
N ASP A 413 22.35 -5.00 31.59
CA ASP A 413 23.50 -5.85 31.88
C ASP A 413 23.84 -6.71 30.66
N PHE A 414 25.13 -6.85 30.33
CA PHE A 414 25.54 -7.59 29.13
C PHE A 414 25.10 -9.05 29.17
N ASN A 415 25.34 -9.76 30.28
CA ASN A 415 25.10 -11.20 30.37
C ASN A 415 23.62 -11.53 30.52
N ARG A 416 22.87 -10.68 31.22
CA ARG A 416 21.42 -10.84 31.39
C ARG A 416 20.65 -10.40 30.16
N ASP A 417 21.04 -9.30 29.52
CA ASP A 417 20.19 -8.62 28.55
C ASP A 417 20.62 -8.76 27.10
N LEU A 418 21.91 -8.95 26.84
CA LEU A 418 22.48 -9.01 25.49
C LEU A 418 22.96 -10.41 25.08
N VAL A 419 22.96 -11.37 26.01
CA VAL A 419 23.12 -12.79 25.70
C VAL A 419 21.73 -13.39 25.47
N LEU A 420 21.59 -14.15 24.38
CA LEU A 420 20.33 -14.83 24.08
C LEU A 420 20.03 -15.90 25.12
N THR A 421 18.77 -15.99 25.53
CA THR A 421 18.29 -17.16 26.30
C THR A 421 18.32 -18.43 25.44
N ASP A 422 18.29 -19.61 26.07
CA ASP A 422 18.28 -20.89 25.35
C ASP A 422 17.14 -20.98 24.34
N GLN A 423 15.93 -20.57 24.75
CA GLN A 423 14.76 -20.57 23.87
C GLN A 423 14.93 -19.60 22.69
N GLN A 424 15.43 -18.39 22.93
CA GLN A 424 15.71 -17.43 21.86
C GLN A 424 16.76 -17.95 20.90
N SER A 425 17.84 -18.55 21.42
CA SER A 425 18.89 -19.17 20.60
C SER A 425 18.33 -20.30 19.74
N MET A 426 17.51 -21.19 20.32
CA MET A 426 16.84 -22.26 19.58
C MET A 426 15.93 -21.71 18.47
N ASP A 427 15.13 -20.68 18.77
CA ASP A 427 14.24 -20.06 17.80
C ASP A 427 15.03 -19.39 16.67
N VAL A 428 16.05 -18.58 16.98
CA VAL A 428 16.92 -17.94 15.97
C VAL A 428 17.57 -18.98 15.07
N MET A 429 18.16 -20.02 15.64
CA MET A 429 18.78 -21.09 14.86
C MET A 429 17.77 -21.83 14.00
N TYR A 430 16.54 -22.05 14.49
CA TYR A 430 15.47 -22.62 13.68
C TYR A 430 15.14 -21.74 12.47
N GLN A 431 14.98 -20.42 12.66
CA GLN A 431 14.69 -19.51 11.56
C GLN A 431 15.79 -19.49 10.50
N LEU A 432 17.07 -19.46 10.91
CA LEU A 432 18.20 -19.49 9.98
C LEU A 432 18.27 -20.80 9.19
N LYS A 433 17.97 -21.95 9.83
CA LYS A 433 17.89 -23.25 9.12
C LYS A 433 16.78 -23.25 8.08
N VAL A 434 15.62 -22.70 8.41
CA VAL A 434 14.52 -22.53 7.45
C VAL A 434 14.97 -21.67 6.27
N SER A 435 15.62 -20.53 6.53
CA SER A 435 16.14 -19.67 5.46
C SER A 435 17.10 -20.43 4.53
N ILE A 436 18.00 -21.25 5.08
CA ILE A 436 18.93 -22.11 4.31
C ILE A 436 18.18 -23.16 3.48
N ILE A 437 17.15 -23.79 4.04
CA ILE A 437 16.33 -24.79 3.33
C ILE A 437 15.58 -24.11 2.19
N GLN A 438 14.96 -22.95 2.42
CA GLN A 438 14.19 -22.21 1.42
C GLN A 438 15.02 -21.86 0.17
N VAL A 439 16.32 -21.58 0.33
CA VAL A 439 17.23 -21.40 -0.82
C VAL A 439 17.31 -22.65 -1.70
N LEU A 440 17.46 -23.84 -1.09
CA LEU A 440 17.48 -25.10 -1.83
C LEU A 440 16.15 -25.30 -2.57
N LEU A 441 15.02 -25.10 -1.88
CA LEU A 441 13.69 -25.33 -2.44
C LEU A 441 13.37 -24.38 -3.60
N ARG A 442 13.89 -23.15 -3.56
CA ARG A 442 13.66 -22.13 -4.60
C ARG A 442 14.44 -22.40 -5.89
N HIS A 443 15.70 -22.82 -5.76
CA HIS A 443 16.63 -22.87 -6.90
C HIS A 443 16.87 -24.27 -7.47
N VAL A 444 16.54 -25.34 -6.73
CA VAL A 444 16.74 -26.72 -7.19
C VAL A 444 15.43 -27.34 -7.67
N LYS A 445 15.41 -27.73 -8.95
CA LYS A 445 14.26 -28.42 -9.57
C LYS A 445 13.93 -29.71 -8.83
N GLY A 446 12.64 -29.96 -8.61
CA GLY A 446 12.10 -31.12 -7.88
C GLY A 446 11.59 -30.81 -6.48
N PHE A 447 11.81 -29.60 -5.96
CA PHE A 447 11.34 -29.16 -4.65
C PHE A 447 10.16 -28.17 -4.70
N GLU A 448 9.60 -27.87 -5.87
CA GLU A 448 8.60 -26.82 -6.10
C GLU A 448 7.37 -27.00 -5.21
N LYS A 449 6.93 -28.26 -5.02
CA LYS A 449 5.78 -28.58 -4.15
C LYS A 449 6.06 -28.39 -2.66
N ARG A 450 7.34 -28.41 -2.26
CA ARG A 450 7.76 -28.30 -0.85
C ARG A 450 8.00 -26.87 -0.39
N GLN A 451 8.07 -25.89 -1.29
CA GLN A 451 8.25 -24.47 -0.92
C GLN A 451 7.15 -23.97 0.02
N LYS A 452 5.93 -24.51 -0.08
CA LYS A 452 4.77 -24.17 0.75
C LYS A 452 4.51 -25.18 1.88
N ASP A 453 5.43 -26.11 2.13
CA ASP A 453 5.32 -27.09 3.21
C ASP A 453 5.34 -26.35 4.56
N PRO A 454 4.29 -26.45 5.41
CA PRO A 454 4.22 -25.77 6.69
C PRO A 454 5.37 -26.13 7.64
N THR A 455 5.92 -27.34 7.54
CA THR A 455 7.03 -27.81 8.38
C THR A 455 8.38 -27.19 8.01
N LEU A 456 8.44 -26.54 6.84
CA LEU A 456 9.62 -25.86 6.31
C LEU A 456 9.42 -24.33 6.24
N GLN A 457 8.44 -23.78 6.97
CA GLN A 457 8.23 -22.34 7.09
C GLN A 457 8.83 -21.81 8.40
N HIS A 458 9.07 -20.51 8.45
CA HIS A 458 9.51 -19.84 9.67
C HIS A 458 8.47 -20.02 10.77
N LYS A 459 8.94 -20.28 11.99
CA LYS A 459 8.06 -20.46 13.15
C LYS A 459 7.53 -19.09 13.56
N ALA A 460 6.21 -18.97 13.71
CA ALA A 460 5.60 -17.73 14.22
C ALA A 460 5.94 -17.52 15.70
N ILE A 461 6.46 -16.33 16.05
CA ILE A 461 6.83 -15.95 17.42
C ILE A 461 5.86 -14.87 17.93
N ARG A 462 5.75 -13.75 17.23
CA ARG A 462 4.74 -12.70 17.45
C ARG A 462 4.34 -12.09 16.12
N LYS A 463 3.59 -12.88 15.35
CA LYS A 463 3.10 -12.52 14.02
C LYS A 463 1.83 -11.67 14.12
N LEU A 464 1.75 -10.61 13.32
CA LEU A 464 0.51 -9.84 13.17
C LEU A 464 -0.64 -10.75 12.70
N PRO A 465 -1.88 -10.49 13.15
CA PRO A 465 -3.05 -11.22 12.69
C PRO A 465 -3.21 -11.16 11.16
N PRO A 466 -3.65 -12.25 10.48
CA PRO A 466 -3.77 -12.28 9.02
C PRO A 466 -4.75 -11.24 8.44
N ASP A 467 -5.77 -10.87 9.21
CA ASP A 467 -6.80 -9.88 8.88
C ASP A 467 -6.44 -8.46 9.33
N HIS A 468 -5.24 -8.26 9.90
CA HIS A 468 -4.79 -6.96 10.34
C HIS A 468 -4.55 -6.03 9.14
N ILE A 469 -5.39 -5.01 9.02
CA ILE A 469 -5.20 -3.89 8.10
C ILE A 469 -4.97 -2.63 8.93
N ALA A 470 -3.77 -2.06 8.80
CA ALA A 470 -3.40 -0.82 9.46
C ALA A 470 -4.20 0.35 8.86
N GLU A 471 -4.85 1.11 9.73
CA GLU A 471 -5.53 2.35 9.36
C GLU A 471 -4.65 3.52 9.75
N PHE A 472 -4.35 4.40 8.80
CA PHE A 472 -3.50 5.56 9.02
C PHE A 472 -4.02 6.79 8.29
N GLN A 473 -3.54 7.96 8.70
CA GLN A 473 -3.85 9.24 8.08
C GLN A 473 -2.61 10.13 8.03
N LEU A 474 -2.32 10.69 6.85
CA LEU A 474 -1.30 11.72 6.68
C LEU A 474 -1.80 13.06 7.24
N LEU A 475 -0.90 13.80 7.86
CA LEU A 475 -1.13 15.15 8.36
C LEU A 475 -0.78 16.20 7.30
N ARG A 476 -1.04 17.48 7.59
CA ARG A 476 -0.60 18.57 6.72
C ARG A 476 0.91 18.68 6.81
N VAL A 477 1.58 18.71 5.65
CA VAL A 477 3.02 18.94 5.59
C VAL A 477 3.34 20.31 6.19
N SER A 478 4.35 20.34 7.06
CA SER A 478 4.84 21.55 7.72
C SER A 478 6.11 22.07 7.04
N THR A 479 6.29 23.38 7.03
CA THR A 479 7.57 24.02 6.68
C THR A 479 8.59 24.01 7.83
N THR A 480 8.23 23.48 9.00
CA THR A 480 9.13 23.29 10.13
C THR A 480 10.08 22.13 9.83
N GLU A 481 11.39 22.38 9.86
CA GLU A 481 12.43 21.35 9.72
C GLU A 481 12.72 20.70 11.08
N GLU A 482 12.45 19.40 11.22
CA GLU A 482 12.55 18.71 12.50
C GLU A 482 13.99 18.29 12.88
N ALA A 483 14.95 18.40 11.95
CA ALA A 483 16.34 17.96 12.15
C ALA A 483 17.05 18.58 13.38
N THR A 484 16.61 19.75 13.85
CA THR A 484 17.11 20.41 15.07
C THR A 484 16.20 20.14 16.28
N VAL A 485 16.75 20.15 17.50
CA VAL A 485 15.94 19.96 18.72
C VAL A 485 14.81 20.99 18.81
N LYS A 486 15.08 22.26 18.47
CA LYS A 486 14.07 23.32 18.43
C LYS A 486 12.98 23.03 17.40
N GLY A 487 13.36 22.66 16.17
CA GLY A 487 12.43 22.33 15.10
C GLY A 487 11.56 21.12 15.43
N ASN A 488 12.16 20.05 15.96
CA ASN A 488 11.43 18.86 16.42
C ASN A 488 10.37 19.20 17.48
N LEU A 489 10.71 20.01 18.48
CA LEU A 489 9.77 20.47 19.50
C LEU A 489 8.63 21.32 18.92
N GLN A 490 8.95 22.21 17.98
CA GLN A 490 7.97 23.06 17.29
C GLN A 490 7.03 22.24 16.42
N PHE A 491 7.55 21.26 15.69
CA PHE A 491 6.75 20.39 14.83
C PHE A 491 5.78 19.51 15.63
N GLN A 492 6.21 18.97 16.77
CA GLN A 492 5.34 18.22 17.67
C GLN A 492 4.19 19.09 18.21
N GLU A 493 4.48 20.35 18.56
CA GLU A 493 3.49 21.32 19.01
C GLU A 493 2.48 21.63 17.90
N GLU A 494 2.98 21.93 16.71
CA GLU A 494 2.16 22.19 15.52
C GLU A 494 1.26 21.00 15.20
N CYS A 495 1.80 19.78 15.17
CA CYS A 495 1.02 18.58 14.86
C CYS A 495 -0.08 18.35 15.89
N TYR A 496 0.24 18.31 17.18
CA TYR A 496 -0.73 17.89 18.19
C TYR A 496 -1.70 18.96 18.60
N ILE A 497 -1.24 20.20 18.79
CA ILE A 497 -2.07 21.30 19.30
C ILE A 497 -2.83 21.96 18.15
N VAL A 498 -2.17 22.23 17.02
CA VAL A 498 -2.77 22.96 15.90
C VAL A 498 -3.50 22.02 14.95
N GLN A 499 -2.85 20.94 14.49
CA GLN A 499 -3.43 20.09 13.45
C GLN A 499 -4.38 19.02 13.99
N LEU A 500 -4.06 18.40 15.14
CA LEU A 500 -4.85 17.34 15.76
C LEU A 500 -5.79 17.83 16.88
N GLU A 501 -5.77 19.14 17.15
CA GLU A 501 -6.68 19.82 18.09
C GLU A 501 -6.70 19.15 19.47
N ARG A 502 -5.53 18.71 19.96
CA ARG A 502 -5.36 18.12 21.29
C ARG A 502 -4.93 19.19 22.30
N THR A 503 -5.19 18.95 23.57
CA THR A 503 -4.75 19.82 24.66
C THR A 503 -3.54 19.24 25.39
N ALA A 504 -2.69 20.09 25.96
CA ALA A 504 -1.53 19.64 26.73
C ALA A 504 -1.96 18.79 27.95
N GLU A 505 -3.11 19.10 28.55
CA GLU A 505 -3.69 18.38 29.68
C GLU A 505 -4.14 16.96 29.29
N GLU A 506 -4.73 16.77 28.10
CA GLU A 506 -5.08 15.46 27.56
C GLU A 506 -3.81 14.64 27.26
N LEU A 507 -2.88 15.24 26.51
CA LEU A 507 -1.67 14.57 26.05
C LEU A 507 -0.74 14.18 27.20
N SER A 508 -0.73 14.93 28.29
CA SER A 508 0.08 14.63 29.47
C SER A 508 -0.33 13.32 30.18
N LYS A 509 -1.47 12.71 29.84
CA LYS A 509 -1.99 11.50 30.48
C LYS A 509 -1.55 10.21 29.80
N TYR A 510 -1.27 10.27 28.50
CA TYR A 510 -1.11 9.08 27.66
C TYR A 510 0.24 9.08 26.95
N ALA A 511 0.83 7.90 26.85
CA ALA A 511 2.00 7.63 26.04
C ALA A 511 1.59 7.52 24.56
N ILE A 512 2.50 7.94 23.69
CA ILE A 512 2.36 7.95 22.23
C ILE A 512 3.52 7.12 21.68
N PRO A 513 3.26 5.89 21.18
CA PRO A 513 4.25 5.13 20.44
C PRO A 513 4.70 5.94 19.23
N THR A 514 6.00 6.17 19.14
CA THR A 514 6.58 6.99 18.09
C THR A 514 7.70 6.21 17.39
N ILE A 515 7.53 5.93 16.10
CA ILE A 515 8.44 5.07 15.32
C ILE A 515 9.08 5.94 14.24
N ASN A 516 10.37 6.27 14.41
CA ASN A 516 11.06 7.18 13.50
C ASN A 516 12.50 6.71 13.24
N ASP A 517 13.19 7.44 12.38
CA ASP A 517 14.62 7.25 12.18
C ASP A 517 15.43 7.56 13.46
N GLN A 518 16.73 7.27 13.39
CA GLN A 518 17.63 7.46 14.52
C GLN A 518 17.75 8.94 14.93
N LEU A 519 17.80 9.86 13.97
CA LEU A 519 18.04 11.26 14.24
C LEU A 519 16.83 11.88 14.95
N THR A 520 15.62 11.68 14.43
CA THR A 520 14.37 12.12 15.02
C THR A 520 14.21 11.59 16.45
N ASN A 521 14.46 10.30 16.68
CA ASN A 521 14.42 9.72 18.04
C ASN A 521 15.45 10.37 18.98
N SER A 522 16.65 10.65 18.48
CA SER A 522 17.67 11.39 19.24
C SER A 522 17.23 12.82 19.55
N ARG A 523 16.51 13.50 18.64
CA ARG A 523 15.97 14.85 18.87
C ARG A 523 14.84 14.85 19.89
N ILE A 524 13.97 13.85 19.86
CA ILE A 524 12.92 13.65 20.89
C ILE A 524 13.58 13.52 22.28
N ARG A 525 14.54 12.61 22.45
CA ARG A 525 15.22 12.40 23.74
C ARG A 525 16.01 13.64 24.19
N SER A 526 16.67 14.35 23.27
CA SER A 526 17.34 15.61 23.59
C SER A 526 16.35 16.68 24.07
N GLY A 527 15.17 16.74 23.45
CA GLY A 527 14.08 17.63 23.86
C GLY A 527 13.54 17.27 25.25
N GLN A 528 13.37 15.97 25.53
CA GLN A 528 12.96 15.46 26.85
C GLN A 528 13.96 15.86 27.94
N LEU A 529 15.26 15.71 27.67
CA LEU A 529 16.31 16.13 28.60
C LEU A 529 16.32 17.64 28.84
N LEU A 530 16.23 18.43 27.76
CA LEU A 530 16.23 19.90 27.85
C LEU A 530 15.03 20.43 28.65
N ARG A 531 13.88 19.75 28.54
CA ARG A 531 12.62 20.17 29.15
C ARG A 531 12.24 19.39 30.40
N ALA A 532 13.14 18.60 30.98
CA ALA A 532 12.86 17.77 32.15
C ALA A 532 12.30 18.56 33.35
N GLY A 533 12.63 19.86 33.45
CA GLY A 533 12.14 20.77 34.49
C GLY A 533 10.77 21.42 34.24
N ASP A 534 10.16 21.23 33.06
CA ASP A 534 8.86 21.84 32.72
C ASP A 534 7.74 21.31 33.63
N THR A 535 6.63 22.05 33.73
CA THR A 535 5.57 21.79 34.74
C THR A 535 4.63 20.65 34.40
N ASN A 536 4.40 20.37 33.11
CA ASN A 536 3.52 19.29 32.66
C ASN A 536 4.26 18.30 31.73
N GLU A 537 3.68 17.10 31.59
CA GLU A 537 4.34 16.01 30.87
C GLU A 537 4.38 16.25 29.36
N TRP A 538 3.39 16.94 28.78
CA TRP A 538 3.42 17.36 27.37
C TRP A 538 4.61 18.24 27.04
N ASN A 539 4.86 19.28 27.83
CA ASN A 539 5.97 20.21 27.66
C ASN A 539 7.33 19.49 27.82
N ARG A 540 7.41 18.53 28.76
CA ARG A 540 8.56 17.61 28.89
C ARG A 540 8.74 16.67 27.71
N ARG A 541 7.76 16.56 26.81
CA ARG A 541 7.69 15.54 25.75
C ARG A 541 7.72 14.11 26.28
N SER A 542 7.36 13.90 27.55
CA SER A 542 7.25 12.58 28.18
C SER A 542 6.27 11.63 27.47
N PRO A 543 5.16 12.10 26.85
CA PRO A 543 4.28 11.24 26.07
C PRO A 543 4.98 10.45 24.96
N PHE A 544 5.97 11.04 24.28
CA PHE A 544 6.63 10.40 23.14
C PHE A 544 7.53 9.24 23.58
N GLN A 545 7.06 8.02 23.33
CA GLN A 545 7.80 6.78 23.61
C GLN A 545 8.38 6.24 22.31
N THR A 546 9.71 6.24 22.20
CA THR A 546 10.39 6.04 20.92
C THR A 546 10.75 4.58 20.63
N ALA A 547 10.62 4.18 19.37
CA ALA A 547 11.18 2.96 18.81
C ALA A 547 11.89 3.26 17.47
N PRO A 548 12.96 2.53 17.12
CA PRO A 548 13.63 2.70 15.84
C PRO A 548 12.75 2.22 14.68
N GLY A 549 12.72 3.00 13.61
CA GLY A 549 12.19 2.59 12.32
C GLY A 549 12.98 1.41 11.76
N ILE A 550 12.30 0.28 11.52
CA ILE A 550 12.96 -0.97 11.12
C ILE A 550 13.45 -0.90 9.66
N PHE A 551 12.84 -0.08 8.81
CA PHE A 551 13.37 0.16 7.47
C PHE A 551 14.71 0.90 7.53
N HIS A 552 14.79 2.00 8.28
CA HIS A 552 16.05 2.71 8.47
C HIS A 552 17.10 1.88 9.22
N PHE A 553 16.68 1.05 10.18
CA PHE A 553 17.54 0.05 10.82
C PHE A 553 18.15 -0.90 9.79
N GLY A 554 17.32 -1.49 8.93
CA GLY A 554 17.76 -2.39 7.86
C GLY A 554 18.67 -1.71 6.85
N MET A 555 18.36 -0.48 6.43
CA MET A 555 19.20 0.30 5.52
C MET A 555 20.58 0.60 6.13
N ASN A 556 20.65 0.95 7.41
CA ASN A 556 21.93 1.22 8.06
C ASN A 556 22.73 -0.08 8.34
N ALA A 557 22.04 -1.18 8.65
CA ALA A 557 22.66 -2.50 8.70
C ALA A 557 23.27 -2.88 7.34
N GLU A 558 22.55 -2.64 6.25
CA GLU A 558 23.02 -2.89 4.89
C GLU A 558 24.27 -2.08 4.55
N TRP A 559 24.27 -0.76 4.80
CA TRP A 559 25.43 0.09 4.54
C TRP A 559 26.64 -0.29 5.40
N MET A 560 26.42 -0.62 6.67
CA MET A 560 27.48 -1.11 7.55
C MET A 560 28.09 -2.40 7.00
N LEU A 561 27.27 -3.39 6.63
CA LEU A 561 27.73 -4.66 6.07
C LEU A 561 28.42 -4.46 4.72
N LEU A 562 27.89 -3.58 3.86
CA LEU A 562 28.50 -3.25 2.58
C LEU A 562 29.90 -2.66 2.79
N GLY A 563 30.06 -1.70 3.71
CA GLY A 563 31.35 -1.11 4.02
C GLY A 563 32.32 -2.10 4.66
N HIS A 564 31.84 -2.92 5.59
CA HIS A 564 32.65 -3.89 6.34
C HIS A 564 33.20 -5.02 5.46
N HIS A 565 32.36 -5.53 4.54
CA HIS A 565 32.71 -6.63 3.62
C HIS A 565 33.10 -6.16 2.22
N ARG A 566 33.21 -4.85 1.96
CA ARG A 566 33.48 -4.26 0.63
C ARG A 566 34.71 -4.89 -0.01
N GLY A 567 35.85 -4.77 0.67
CA GLY A 567 37.15 -5.24 0.20
C GLY A 567 37.57 -4.73 -1.18
N ASP A 568 38.72 -5.21 -1.64
CA ASP A 568 39.23 -4.94 -2.99
C ASP A 568 38.60 -5.90 -4.02
N VAL A 569 38.44 -5.45 -5.26
CA VAL A 569 37.84 -6.25 -6.36
C VAL A 569 38.73 -7.43 -6.78
N HIS A 570 40.04 -7.32 -6.61
CA HIS A 570 41.00 -8.38 -6.92
C HIS A 570 41.10 -9.43 -5.80
N THR A 571 40.63 -9.10 -4.59
CA THR A 571 40.56 -10.04 -3.48
C THR A 571 39.29 -10.88 -3.60
N LYS A 572 39.46 -12.18 -3.90
CA LYS A 572 38.35 -13.13 -4.05
C LYS A 572 37.47 -13.17 -2.80
N GLY A 573 36.15 -13.30 -2.99
CA GLY A 573 35.17 -13.46 -1.91
C GLY A 573 34.67 -12.16 -1.26
N THR A 574 35.24 -11.00 -1.59
CA THR A 574 34.76 -9.69 -1.12
C THR A 574 33.47 -9.26 -1.84
N LEU A 575 32.72 -8.31 -1.29
CA LEU A 575 31.53 -7.78 -1.97
C LEU A 575 31.88 -7.05 -3.27
N SER A 576 33.04 -6.38 -3.36
CA SER A 576 33.53 -5.79 -4.61
C SER A 576 33.79 -6.86 -5.68
N TYR A 577 34.42 -7.99 -5.30
CA TYR A 577 34.63 -9.13 -6.19
C TYR A 577 33.30 -9.72 -6.67
N TRP A 578 32.34 -9.97 -5.77
CA TRP A 578 31.02 -10.45 -6.16
C TRP A 578 30.24 -9.47 -7.02
N GLY A 579 30.44 -8.17 -6.81
CA GLY A 579 29.92 -7.12 -7.68
C GLY A 579 30.38 -7.27 -9.12
N SER A 580 31.67 -7.53 -9.32
CA SER A 580 32.25 -7.82 -10.63
C SER A 580 31.70 -9.12 -11.23
N VAL A 581 31.63 -10.21 -10.46
CA VAL A 581 31.07 -11.50 -10.92
C VAL A 581 29.61 -11.35 -11.39
N CYS A 582 28.82 -10.53 -10.70
CA CYS A 582 27.40 -10.30 -10.99
C CYS A 582 27.14 -9.14 -11.96
N ASP A 583 28.17 -8.53 -12.55
CA ASP A 583 28.07 -7.37 -13.45
C ASP A 583 27.30 -6.17 -12.84
N LYS A 584 27.47 -5.92 -11.53
CA LYS A 584 26.77 -4.88 -10.78
C LYS A 584 27.57 -3.58 -10.76
N ALA A 585 27.32 -2.70 -11.73
CA ALA A 585 28.03 -1.41 -11.84
C ALA A 585 27.60 -0.34 -10.80
N ARG A 586 26.44 -0.49 -10.15
CA ARG A 586 25.82 0.56 -9.29
C ARG A 586 26.00 0.36 -7.79
N ILE A 587 26.80 -0.62 -7.36
CA ILE A 587 27.01 -0.90 -5.92
C ILE A 587 28.26 -0.22 -5.34
N SER A 588 29.08 0.39 -6.19
CA SER A 588 30.38 0.99 -5.81
C SER A 588 30.29 2.45 -5.37
N SER A 589 29.12 3.10 -5.48
CA SER A 589 28.94 4.46 -4.97
C SER A 589 28.97 4.51 -3.44
N ASP A 590 29.11 5.71 -2.86
CA ASP A 590 29.12 5.89 -1.40
C ASP A 590 27.75 5.58 -0.77
N HIS A 591 26.67 5.93 -1.48
CA HIS A 591 25.28 5.65 -1.07
C HIS A 591 24.51 4.97 -2.21
N PRO A 592 24.75 3.68 -2.47
CA PRO A 592 24.01 2.94 -3.48
C PRO A 592 22.53 2.80 -3.08
N ASP A 593 21.68 2.64 -4.09
CA ASP A 593 20.24 2.40 -3.92
C ASP A 593 19.98 1.15 -3.07
N TYR A 594 19.18 1.30 -2.01
CA TYR A 594 18.88 0.25 -1.03
C TYR A 594 18.36 -1.03 -1.69
N HIS A 595 17.35 -0.94 -2.56
CA HIS A 595 16.77 -2.13 -3.20
C HIS A 595 17.77 -2.85 -4.11
N THR A 596 18.67 -2.11 -4.75
CA THR A 596 19.74 -2.65 -5.58
C THR A 596 20.74 -3.47 -4.75
N VAL A 597 21.16 -2.95 -3.58
CA VAL A 597 22.09 -3.65 -2.68
C VAL A 597 21.40 -4.84 -2.00
N LEU A 598 20.18 -4.67 -1.49
CA LEU A 598 19.38 -5.74 -0.90
C LEU A 598 19.26 -6.95 -1.85
N THR A 599 18.97 -6.68 -3.13
CA THR A 599 18.89 -7.73 -4.16
C THR A 599 20.26 -8.39 -4.42
N PHE A 600 21.33 -7.60 -4.46
CA PHE A 600 22.69 -8.10 -4.63
C PHE A 600 23.14 -8.97 -3.45
N PHE A 601 22.90 -8.53 -2.21
CA PHE A 601 23.18 -9.31 -1.00
C PHE A 601 22.45 -10.64 -1.01
N ARG A 602 21.19 -10.66 -1.45
CA ARG A 602 20.41 -11.90 -1.55
C ARG A 602 21.01 -12.84 -2.58
N GLN A 603 21.44 -12.32 -3.73
CA GLN A 603 22.10 -13.12 -4.77
C GLN A 603 23.40 -13.75 -4.27
N VAL A 604 24.21 -12.98 -3.55
CA VAL A 604 25.46 -13.47 -2.95
C VAL A 604 25.18 -14.54 -1.90
N LEU A 605 24.32 -14.26 -0.92
CA LEU A 605 24.00 -15.21 0.15
C LEU A 605 23.43 -16.52 -0.41
N GLU A 606 22.47 -16.45 -1.32
CA GLU A 606 21.83 -17.65 -1.87
C GLU A 606 22.82 -18.49 -2.68
N GLY A 607 23.77 -17.85 -3.39
CA GLY A 607 24.86 -18.54 -4.07
C GLY A 607 25.81 -19.25 -3.08
N HIS A 608 26.14 -18.59 -1.97
CA HIS A 608 26.92 -19.17 -0.87
C HIS A 608 26.23 -20.41 -0.27
N ILE A 609 24.94 -20.31 0.02
CA ILE A 609 24.16 -21.43 0.58
C ILE A 609 24.06 -22.58 -0.42
N LEU A 610 23.79 -22.32 -1.69
CA LEU A 610 23.69 -23.38 -2.71
C LEU A 610 25.00 -24.14 -2.89
N ASN A 611 26.14 -23.45 -2.86
CA ASN A 611 27.42 -24.14 -2.94
C ASN A 611 27.72 -24.95 -1.67
N ALA A 612 27.33 -24.48 -0.48
CA ALA A 612 27.40 -25.27 0.75
C ALA A 612 26.57 -26.56 0.66
N TRP A 613 25.33 -26.49 0.14
CA TRP A 613 24.52 -27.67 -0.15
C TRP A 613 25.22 -28.64 -1.11
N ARG A 614 25.86 -28.13 -2.19
CA ARG A 614 26.61 -28.95 -3.15
C ARG A 614 27.75 -29.70 -2.49
N ILE A 615 28.51 -29.03 -1.63
CA ILE A 615 29.64 -29.62 -0.90
C ILE A 615 29.14 -30.77 -0.01
N LEU A 616 28.13 -30.53 0.83
CA LEU A 616 27.64 -31.56 1.75
C LEU A 616 27.02 -32.77 1.05
N VAL A 617 26.29 -32.56 -0.05
CA VAL A 617 25.73 -33.68 -0.83
C VAL A 617 26.83 -34.52 -1.47
N ALA A 618 27.88 -33.88 -2.00
CA ALA A 618 29.03 -34.60 -2.54
C ALA A 618 29.81 -35.38 -1.46
N GLU A 619 30.03 -34.76 -0.30
CA GLU A 619 30.72 -35.39 0.84
C GLU A 619 29.97 -36.62 1.36
N ASP A 620 28.64 -36.59 1.44
CA ASP A 620 27.84 -37.76 1.82
C ASP A 620 28.08 -38.95 0.88
N ALA A 621 28.09 -38.69 -0.42
CA ALA A 621 28.33 -39.71 -1.42
C ALA A 621 29.75 -40.28 -1.33
N ASP A 622 30.75 -39.42 -1.11
CA ASP A 622 32.14 -39.84 -0.92
C ASP A 622 32.32 -40.65 0.37
N ASN A 623 31.70 -40.23 1.47
CA ASN A 623 31.72 -40.93 2.74
C ASN A 623 31.02 -42.29 2.65
N ALA A 624 29.89 -42.37 1.96
CA ALA A 624 29.20 -43.63 1.69
C ALA A 624 30.06 -44.56 0.83
N ALA A 625 30.71 -44.06 -0.22
CA ALA A 625 31.61 -44.84 -1.05
C ALA A 625 32.84 -45.35 -0.27
N ARG A 626 33.40 -44.54 0.63
CA ARG A 626 34.50 -44.95 1.54
C ARG A 626 34.05 -46.04 2.51
N LYS A 627 32.88 -45.89 3.14
CA LYS A 627 32.32 -46.91 4.04
C LYS A 627 32.03 -48.22 3.30
N GLU A 628 31.50 -48.16 2.08
CA GLU A 628 31.25 -49.34 1.24
C GLU A 628 32.56 -50.04 0.86
N LYS A 629 33.59 -49.27 0.47
CA LYS A 629 34.93 -49.79 0.18
C LYS A 629 35.57 -50.45 1.41
N ALA A 630 35.41 -49.86 2.59
CA ALA A 630 35.88 -50.46 3.84
C ALA A 630 35.13 -51.75 4.18
N ARG A 631 33.80 -51.78 4.00
CA ARG A 631 32.97 -52.97 4.28
C ARG A 631 33.31 -54.15 3.36
N THR A 632 33.45 -53.88 2.07
CA THR A 632 33.81 -54.90 1.07
C THR A 632 35.25 -55.38 1.20
N ALA A 633 36.16 -54.54 1.72
CA ALA A 633 37.53 -54.95 2.07
C ALA A 633 37.58 -55.91 3.29
N VAL A 634 36.64 -55.77 4.25
CA VAL A 634 36.57 -56.63 5.44
C VAL A 634 35.91 -57.98 5.14
N ASN A 635 34.92 -58.04 4.23
CA ASN A 635 34.32 -59.30 3.80
C ASN A 635 33.94 -59.25 2.30
N PRO A 636 34.77 -59.83 1.41
CA PRO A 636 34.57 -59.80 -0.04
C PRO A 636 33.30 -60.52 -0.53
N ALA A 637 32.70 -61.38 0.29
CA ALA A 637 31.49 -62.12 -0.06
C ALA A 637 30.19 -61.30 0.13
N ILE A 638 30.27 -60.10 0.73
CA ILE A 638 29.11 -59.22 0.93
C ILE A 638 28.82 -58.46 -0.38
N PRO A 639 27.63 -58.61 -0.99
CA PRO A 639 27.29 -57.88 -2.20
C PRO A 639 27.21 -56.37 -1.94
N PRO A 640 27.61 -55.53 -2.91
CA PRO A 640 27.60 -54.08 -2.74
C PRO A 640 26.18 -53.56 -2.48
N THR A 641 26.06 -52.58 -1.59
CA THR A 641 24.75 -52.01 -1.26
C THR A 641 24.13 -51.34 -2.49
N LYS A 642 22.88 -51.67 -2.84
CA LYS A 642 22.15 -51.04 -3.96
C LYS A 642 21.66 -49.61 -3.67
N VAL A 643 21.89 -49.07 -2.47
CA VAL A 643 21.42 -47.74 -2.07
C VAL A 643 22.27 -46.68 -2.78
N LYS A 644 21.69 -46.02 -3.80
CA LYS A 644 22.36 -44.95 -4.53
C LYS A 644 22.32 -43.67 -3.69
N VAL A 645 23.46 -43.30 -3.10
CA VAL A 645 23.61 -42.03 -2.38
C VAL A 645 23.71 -40.88 -3.39
N PRO A 646 22.92 -39.79 -3.24
CA PRO A 646 22.93 -38.67 -4.18
C PRO A 646 24.29 -37.97 -4.27
N LYS A 647 24.77 -37.71 -5.49
CA LYS A 647 26.04 -36.98 -5.75
C LYS A 647 25.85 -35.54 -6.18
N THR A 648 24.64 -35.18 -6.60
CA THR A 648 24.29 -33.84 -7.09
C THR A 648 23.02 -33.36 -6.43
N LEU A 649 22.79 -32.04 -6.42
CA LEU A 649 21.55 -31.47 -5.88
C LEU A 649 20.30 -32.00 -6.58
N GLY A 650 20.37 -32.26 -7.89
CA GLY A 650 19.26 -32.85 -8.65
C GLY A 650 18.98 -34.31 -8.27
N GLU A 651 20.02 -35.11 -7.99
CA GLU A 651 19.84 -36.46 -7.43
C GLU A 651 19.31 -36.40 -6.00
N TYR A 652 19.75 -35.41 -5.21
CA TYR A 652 19.29 -35.21 -3.84
C TYR A 652 17.80 -34.87 -3.83
N ALA A 653 17.35 -33.95 -4.69
CA ALA A 653 15.93 -33.66 -4.88
C ALA A 653 15.13 -34.91 -5.26
N LYS A 654 15.65 -35.73 -6.19
CA LYS A 654 15.00 -36.99 -6.60
C LYS A 654 14.94 -38.05 -5.50
N SER A 655 15.85 -38.02 -4.52
CA SER A 655 15.78 -38.91 -3.35
C SER A 655 14.66 -38.55 -2.37
N ASN A 656 13.99 -37.42 -2.56
CA ASN A 656 12.90 -36.92 -1.72
C ASN A 656 13.27 -36.92 -0.22
N PRO A 657 14.28 -36.12 0.19
CA PRO A 657 14.79 -36.12 1.55
C PRO A 657 13.69 -35.72 2.55
N THR A 658 13.69 -36.38 3.71
CA THR A 658 12.75 -36.07 4.79
C THR A 658 13.01 -34.66 5.35
N THR A 659 12.03 -34.11 6.06
CA THR A 659 12.17 -32.81 6.74
C THR A 659 13.35 -32.82 7.72
N GLU A 660 13.53 -33.91 8.47
CA GLU A 660 14.62 -34.08 9.43
C GLU A 660 15.98 -34.08 8.71
N ALA A 661 16.09 -34.75 7.55
CA ALA A 661 17.31 -34.76 6.76
C ALA A 661 17.66 -33.36 6.21
N LEU A 662 16.66 -32.57 5.82
CA LEU A 662 16.87 -31.17 5.42
C LEU A 662 17.36 -30.32 6.59
N PHE A 663 16.74 -30.43 7.77
CA PHE A 663 17.17 -29.69 8.95
C PHE A 663 18.55 -30.12 9.46
N ALA A 664 18.90 -31.41 9.38
CA ALA A 664 20.22 -31.90 9.72
C ALA A 664 21.29 -31.27 8.83
N LYS A 665 21.10 -31.28 7.50
CA LYS A 665 22.01 -30.61 6.57
C LYS A 665 22.04 -29.10 6.74
N ALA A 666 20.90 -28.45 7.01
CA ALA A 666 20.89 -27.02 7.27
C ALA A 666 21.66 -26.66 8.55
N THR A 667 21.66 -27.54 9.55
CA THR A 667 22.50 -27.41 10.76
C THR A 667 23.98 -27.52 10.40
N ASP A 668 24.38 -28.52 9.62
CA ASP A 668 25.77 -28.63 9.12
C ASP A 668 26.20 -27.40 8.30
N ILE A 669 25.27 -26.81 7.53
CA ILE A 669 25.56 -25.59 6.77
C ILE A 669 25.85 -24.42 7.70
N LEU A 670 25.05 -24.23 8.74
CA LEU A 670 25.27 -23.17 9.72
C LEU A 670 26.61 -23.35 10.43
N ASP A 671 26.87 -24.54 10.95
CA ASP A 671 28.02 -24.80 11.81
C ASP A 671 29.36 -24.70 11.05
N ARG A 672 29.35 -25.03 9.74
CA ARG A 672 30.57 -25.06 8.92
C ARG A 672 30.75 -23.86 8.00
N PHE A 673 29.67 -23.25 7.52
CA PHE A 673 29.72 -22.23 6.47
C PHE A 673 29.22 -20.84 6.92
N ALA A 674 28.64 -20.72 8.12
CA ALA A 674 28.16 -19.46 8.70
C ALA A 674 28.69 -19.27 10.14
N THR A 675 29.99 -19.47 10.33
CA THR A 675 30.67 -19.55 11.63
C THR A 675 31.69 -18.40 11.80
N PRO A 676 32.02 -17.98 13.04
CA PRO A 676 31.51 -18.45 14.32
C PRO A 676 30.09 -17.97 14.60
N LEU A 677 29.23 -18.87 15.09
CA LEU A 677 27.92 -18.53 15.63
C LEU A 677 28.07 -18.00 17.07
N PRO A 678 27.20 -17.09 17.53
CA PRO A 678 27.17 -16.69 18.93
C PRO A 678 26.90 -17.93 19.81
N ILE A 679 27.81 -18.21 20.75
CA ILE A 679 27.77 -19.42 21.59
C ILE A 679 26.54 -19.33 22.53
N PRO A 680 25.68 -20.36 22.61
CA PRO A 680 24.74 -20.50 23.72
C PRO A 680 25.54 -20.80 25.00
N VAL A 681 25.37 -20.01 26.06
CA VAL A 681 26.01 -20.30 27.35
C VAL A 681 25.37 -21.56 27.92
N SER A 682 25.96 -22.72 27.65
CA SER A 682 25.60 -23.96 28.33
C SER A 682 25.84 -23.79 29.84
N VAL A 683 24.77 -23.81 30.63
CA VAL A 683 24.84 -23.90 32.10
C VAL A 683 25.57 -25.19 32.48
N PRO A 684 26.49 -25.19 33.46
CA PRO A 684 27.06 -26.43 33.97
C PRO A 684 25.93 -27.33 34.50
N ALA A 685 25.97 -28.63 34.17
CA ALA A 685 25.11 -29.62 34.81
C ALA A 685 25.17 -29.47 36.35
N PRO A 686 24.07 -29.73 37.08
CA PRO A 686 24.03 -29.52 38.52
C PRO A 686 25.04 -30.46 39.19
N THR A 687 26.21 -29.92 39.52
CA THR A 687 27.20 -30.59 40.33
C THR A 687 27.34 -29.77 41.59
N THR A 688 26.99 -30.43 42.68
CA THR A 688 27.14 -29.98 44.06
C THR A 688 28.49 -29.33 44.33
N THR A 689 28.46 -28.20 45.06
CA THR A 689 29.53 -27.61 45.88
C THR A 689 30.89 -27.34 45.22
N GLU A 690 31.19 -26.08 44.93
CA GLU A 690 32.25 -25.29 45.61
C GLU A 690 32.47 -23.91 44.95
N VAL A 691 33.15 -23.05 45.71
CA VAL A 691 33.25 -21.59 45.62
C VAL A 691 34.17 -21.12 44.49
N GLY A 692 33.74 -20.06 43.80
CA GLY A 692 34.61 -19.02 43.22
C GLY A 692 35.62 -19.43 42.16
N SER A 693 35.24 -19.31 40.88
CA SER A 693 36.19 -19.19 39.76
C SER A 693 35.60 -18.34 38.63
N PRO A 694 36.43 -17.57 37.91
CA PRO A 694 35.97 -16.62 36.89
C PRO A 694 35.31 -17.35 35.72
N VAL A 695 34.27 -16.70 35.17
CA VAL A 695 33.58 -17.07 33.92
C VAL A 695 34.63 -17.48 32.87
N PRO A 696 34.55 -18.66 32.24
CA PRO A 696 35.55 -19.07 31.28
C PRO A 696 35.53 -18.13 30.09
N ALA A 697 36.71 -17.65 29.71
CA ALA A 697 36.95 -16.96 28.45
C ALA A 697 36.36 -17.80 27.31
N SER A 698 35.78 -17.10 26.32
CA SER A 698 35.33 -17.65 25.03
C SER A 698 36.20 -18.83 24.62
N THR A 699 35.61 -20.03 24.48
CA THR A 699 36.35 -21.19 23.99
C THR A 699 36.93 -20.80 22.64
N PRO A 700 38.27 -20.85 22.44
CA PRO A 700 38.86 -20.49 21.17
C PRO A 700 38.29 -21.41 20.09
N TRP A 701 37.94 -20.85 18.94
CA TRP A 701 37.59 -21.61 17.75
C TRP A 701 38.64 -22.71 17.53
N THR A 702 38.19 -23.98 17.57
CA THR A 702 39.04 -25.16 17.37
C THR A 702 39.28 -25.47 15.89
N GLY A 703 38.83 -24.59 15.00
CA GLY A 703 39.05 -24.72 13.57
C GLY A 703 40.46 -24.32 13.13
N PRO A 704 40.76 -24.51 11.84
CA PRO A 704 42.11 -24.38 11.32
C PRO A 704 42.55 -22.91 11.18
N ASP A 705 43.65 -22.50 11.81
CA ASP A 705 44.20 -21.13 11.86
C ASP A 705 43.76 -20.21 10.70
N SER A 706 42.89 -19.24 11.04
CA SER A 706 42.25 -18.32 10.09
C SER A 706 43.23 -17.36 9.45
N ALA A 707 44.40 -17.12 10.07
CA ALA A 707 45.46 -16.32 9.46
C ALA A 707 46.04 -16.98 8.19
N LYS A 708 45.92 -18.31 8.07
CA LYS A 708 46.43 -19.08 6.93
C LYS A 708 45.44 -19.20 5.77
N ASP A 709 44.19 -18.75 5.93
CA ASP A 709 43.20 -18.62 4.84
C ASP A 709 42.17 -17.52 5.18
N ILE A 710 42.61 -16.27 5.07
CA ILE A 710 41.83 -15.06 5.32
C ILE A 710 40.61 -14.99 4.39
N VAL A 711 40.78 -15.40 3.13
CA VAL A 711 39.69 -15.38 2.14
C VAL A 711 38.57 -16.34 2.54
N HIS A 712 38.91 -17.54 3.01
CA HIS A 712 37.93 -18.48 3.54
C HIS A 712 37.23 -17.89 4.77
N GLN A 713 37.98 -17.35 5.74
CA GLN A 713 37.41 -16.74 6.93
C GLN A 713 36.43 -15.60 6.59
N ASN A 714 36.81 -14.69 5.70
CA ASN A 714 35.96 -13.60 5.25
C ASN A 714 34.68 -14.13 4.56
N THR A 715 34.78 -15.22 3.79
CA THR A 715 33.64 -15.86 3.14
C THR A 715 32.63 -16.42 4.15
N LEU A 716 33.11 -17.01 5.25
CA LEU A 716 32.27 -17.53 6.34
C LEU A 716 31.56 -16.39 7.09
N LEU A 717 32.30 -15.34 7.45
CA LEU A 717 31.76 -14.16 8.12
C LEU A 717 30.69 -13.47 7.27
N LEU A 718 30.95 -13.27 5.96
CA LEU A 718 29.97 -12.69 5.04
C LEU A 718 28.68 -13.52 4.99
N THR A 719 28.80 -14.85 4.92
CA THR A 719 27.63 -15.75 4.88
C THR A 719 26.80 -15.63 6.16
N ARG A 720 27.45 -15.65 7.33
CA ARG A 720 26.81 -15.48 8.64
C ARG A 720 26.12 -14.14 8.78
N ASP A 721 26.82 -13.06 8.47
CA ASP A 721 26.32 -11.70 8.68
C ASP A 721 25.13 -11.41 7.73
N LEU A 722 25.18 -11.90 6.49
CA LEU A 722 24.04 -11.81 5.56
C LEU A 722 22.85 -12.68 6.00
N LEU A 723 23.07 -13.84 6.64
CA LEU A 723 21.98 -14.65 7.20
C LEU A 723 21.21 -13.88 8.28
N TYR A 724 21.92 -13.24 9.22
CA TYR A 724 21.28 -12.39 10.24
C TYR A 724 20.57 -11.18 9.62
N PHE A 725 21.13 -10.60 8.56
CA PHE A 725 20.52 -9.48 7.84
C PHE A 725 19.19 -9.87 7.22
N PHE A 726 19.16 -10.98 6.49
CA PHE A 726 17.93 -11.43 5.85
C PHE A 726 16.91 -11.97 6.82
N GLU A 727 17.30 -12.42 8.02
CA GLU A 727 16.32 -12.77 9.06
C GLU A 727 15.45 -11.57 9.47
N ILE A 728 16.01 -10.35 9.58
CA ILE A 728 15.20 -9.14 9.80
C ILE A 728 14.27 -8.91 8.61
N ILE A 729 14.82 -8.91 7.39
CA ILE A 729 14.08 -8.55 6.19
C ILE A 729 12.91 -9.53 5.96
N ASP A 730 13.14 -10.82 6.17
CA ASP A 730 12.13 -11.85 6.00
C ASP A 730 11.10 -11.79 7.14
N ALA A 731 11.52 -11.52 8.39
CA ALA A 731 10.60 -11.30 9.50
C ALA A 731 9.69 -10.07 9.32
N VAL A 732 10.19 -8.98 8.72
CA VAL A 732 9.39 -7.80 8.36
C VAL A 732 8.30 -8.18 7.35
N LYS A 733 8.65 -8.91 6.29
CA LYS A 733 7.68 -9.36 5.26
C LYS A 733 6.61 -10.25 5.85
N ASP A 734 7.01 -11.15 6.76
CA ASP A 734 6.09 -12.03 7.47
C ASP A 734 5.23 -11.28 8.50
N GLY A 735 5.63 -10.06 8.90
CA GLY A 735 4.97 -9.30 9.96
C GLY A 735 5.15 -9.93 11.33
N ASP A 736 6.30 -10.54 11.59
CA ASP A 736 6.62 -11.19 12.86
C ASP A 736 7.70 -10.41 13.61
N PHE A 737 7.26 -9.46 14.44
CA PHE A 737 8.18 -8.67 15.25
C PHE A 737 8.89 -9.52 16.31
N GLY A 738 8.31 -10.65 16.74
CA GLY A 738 8.93 -11.54 17.73
C GLY A 738 10.24 -12.15 17.22
N ARG A 739 10.33 -12.45 15.92
CA ARG A 739 11.58 -12.86 15.27
C ARG A 739 12.63 -11.76 15.28
N ILE A 740 12.23 -10.52 15.00
CA ILE A 740 13.11 -9.35 15.05
C ILE A 740 13.61 -9.13 16.49
N GLU A 741 12.70 -9.17 17.47
CA GLU A 741 13.01 -8.98 18.89
C GLU A 741 14.07 -9.97 19.39
N ASN A 742 13.96 -11.24 18.98
CA ASN A 742 14.93 -12.28 19.35
C ASN A 742 16.36 -12.01 18.85
N ILE A 743 16.53 -11.29 17.74
CA ILE A 743 17.85 -10.97 17.17
C ILE A 743 18.35 -9.56 17.51
N LEU A 744 17.55 -8.72 18.19
CA LEU A 744 17.99 -7.38 18.61
C LEU A 744 19.32 -7.38 19.40
N PRO A 745 19.57 -8.32 20.35
CA PRO A 745 20.85 -8.39 21.04
C PRO A 745 22.04 -8.57 20.10
N ILE A 746 21.91 -9.47 19.12
CA ILE A 746 22.94 -9.73 18.10
C ILE A 746 23.17 -8.46 17.28
N TRP A 747 22.11 -7.77 16.88
CA TRP A 747 22.22 -6.55 16.10
C TRP A 747 22.83 -5.37 16.86
N ALA A 748 22.49 -5.18 18.13
CA ALA A 748 23.14 -4.18 18.97
C ALA A 748 24.66 -4.40 18.99
N ILE A 749 25.07 -5.65 19.16
CA ILE A 749 26.47 -6.08 19.15
C ILE A 749 27.10 -5.83 17.77
N MET A 750 26.49 -6.30 16.68
CA MET A 750 27.02 -6.14 15.33
C MET A 750 27.17 -4.67 14.93
N PHE A 751 26.18 -3.82 15.23
CA PHE A 751 26.27 -2.38 15.03
C PHE A 751 27.45 -1.77 15.77
N ARG A 752 27.68 -2.17 17.03
CA ARG A 752 28.84 -1.70 17.79
C ARG A 752 30.17 -2.22 17.21
N GLY A 753 30.18 -3.46 16.70
CA GLY A 753 31.33 -4.06 16.02
C GLY A 753 31.73 -3.28 14.77
N GLY A 754 30.75 -2.98 13.92
CA GLY A 754 30.92 -2.34 12.60
C GLY A 754 30.89 -0.81 12.59
N GLY A 755 30.84 -0.17 13.77
CA GLY A 755 30.90 1.29 13.90
C GLY A 755 29.56 2.03 13.78
N GLY A 756 28.44 1.32 13.62
CA GLY A 756 27.07 1.85 13.66
C GLY A 756 26.61 2.23 15.07
N ASN A 757 27.38 3.07 15.79
CA ASN A 757 27.18 3.36 17.20
C ASN A 757 25.80 3.94 17.53
N ASN A 758 25.26 4.76 16.63
CA ASN A 758 23.95 5.37 16.83
C ASN A 758 22.83 4.32 16.85
N TYR A 759 22.82 3.40 15.87
CA TYR A 759 21.83 2.31 15.83
C TYR A 759 22.06 1.25 16.91
N CYS A 760 23.31 1.05 17.34
CA CYS A 760 23.59 0.30 18.58
C CYS A 760 22.84 0.92 19.76
N THR A 761 22.97 2.24 19.99
CA THR A 761 22.29 2.93 21.08
C THR A 761 20.77 2.89 20.97
N GLU A 762 20.18 3.07 19.77
CA GLU A 762 18.73 2.91 19.59
C GLU A 762 18.26 1.49 19.94
N THR A 763 19.04 0.47 19.56
CA THR A 763 18.71 -0.92 19.85
C THR A 763 18.74 -1.17 21.36
N LEU A 764 19.72 -0.61 22.07
CA LEU A 764 19.79 -0.70 23.54
C LEU A 764 18.59 0.00 24.21
N HIS A 765 18.20 1.20 23.74
CA HIS A 765 16.98 1.86 24.22
C HIS A 765 15.74 0.99 23.99
N LEU A 766 15.59 0.39 22.81
CA LEU A 766 14.45 -0.49 22.52
C LEU A 766 14.44 -1.72 23.47
N ILE A 767 15.58 -2.37 23.67
CA ILE A 767 15.69 -3.52 24.58
C ILE A 767 15.33 -3.12 26.02
N GLN A 768 15.88 -2.01 26.53
CA GLN A 768 15.60 -1.52 27.87
C GLN A 768 14.12 -1.17 28.05
N ASN A 769 13.53 -0.51 27.06
CA ASN A 769 12.14 -0.10 27.06
C ASN A 769 11.20 -1.32 27.08
N LEU A 770 11.41 -2.29 26.20
CA LEU A 770 10.60 -3.50 26.11
C LEU A 770 10.69 -4.37 27.37
N LYS A 771 11.88 -4.49 27.97
CA LYS A 771 12.12 -5.36 29.13
C LYS A 771 11.71 -4.72 30.45
N TYR A 772 11.93 -3.42 30.62
CA TYR A 772 11.90 -2.79 31.94
C TYR A 772 11.00 -1.57 32.04
N LEU A 773 11.09 -0.62 31.12
CA LEU A 773 10.48 0.70 31.32
C LEU A 773 9.01 0.74 30.90
N TRP A 774 8.65 0.18 29.75
CA TRP A 774 7.26 0.13 29.32
C TRP A 774 6.46 -0.87 30.13
N THR A 775 5.17 -0.57 30.36
CA THR A 775 4.25 -1.56 30.93
C THR A 775 4.13 -2.74 29.95
N PRO A 776 3.83 -3.96 30.42
CA PRO A 776 3.70 -5.11 29.51
C PRO A 776 2.70 -4.85 28.37
N LYS A 777 1.57 -4.19 28.68
CA LYS A 777 0.56 -3.80 27.71
C LYS A 777 1.06 -2.76 26.69
N PHE A 778 1.75 -1.72 27.14
CA PHE A 778 2.32 -0.73 26.21
C PHE A 778 3.45 -1.32 25.36
N ALA A 779 4.26 -2.23 25.92
CA ALA A 779 5.29 -2.95 25.16
C ALA A 779 4.66 -3.81 24.05
N ASP A 780 3.54 -4.49 24.34
CA ASP A 780 2.76 -5.20 23.32
C ASP A 780 2.24 -4.26 22.23
N VAL A 781 1.71 -3.09 22.61
CA VAL A 781 1.30 -2.05 21.65
C VAL A 781 2.47 -1.64 20.75
N MET A 782 3.65 -1.40 21.31
CA MET A 782 4.83 -1.02 20.51
C MET A 782 5.22 -2.12 19.52
N ARG A 783 5.27 -3.39 19.97
CA ARG A 783 5.58 -4.55 19.12
C ARG A 783 4.63 -4.65 17.93
N ASP A 784 3.35 -4.38 18.15
CA ASP A 784 2.30 -4.50 17.13
C ASP A 784 2.23 -3.28 16.19
N THR A 785 2.98 -2.21 16.49
CA THR A 785 2.95 -0.94 15.74
C THR A 785 4.18 -0.74 14.86
N ILE A 786 5.34 -1.29 15.25
CA ILE A 786 6.59 -1.14 14.49
C ILE A 786 6.46 -1.67 13.05
N LEU A 787 5.62 -2.69 12.84
CA LEU A 787 5.28 -3.25 11.55
C LEU A 787 3.82 -2.97 11.20
N VAL A 788 3.52 -2.72 9.93
CA VAL A 788 2.18 -2.41 9.42
C VAL A 788 1.86 -3.21 8.16
N ASN A 789 0.63 -3.70 8.05
CA ASN A 789 0.11 -4.29 6.82
C ASN A 789 -1.02 -3.40 6.27
N LEU A 790 -0.78 -2.75 5.14
CA LEU A 790 -1.74 -1.83 4.52
C LEU A 790 -2.76 -2.54 3.63
N SER A 791 -2.47 -3.77 3.22
CA SER A 791 -3.25 -4.53 2.23
C SER A 791 -4.11 -5.64 2.83
N GLY A 792 -3.77 -6.10 4.04
CA GLY A 792 -4.34 -7.31 4.63
C GLY A 792 -3.88 -8.60 3.96
N ILE A 793 -2.92 -8.53 3.03
CA ILE A 793 -2.39 -9.71 2.32
C ILE A 793 -1.19 -10.27 3.12
N PRO A 794 -1.18 -11.56 3.48
CA PRO A 794 -0.03 -12.20 4.12
C PRO A 794 1.25 -12.05 3.27
N GLY A 795 2.38 -11.74 3.91
CA GLY A 795 3.68 -11.54 3.22
C GLY A 795 3.90 -10.13 2.65
N HIS A 796 2.93 -9.21 2.80
CA HIS A 796 3.02 -7.82 2.35
C HIS A 796 3.15 -6.81 3.50
N THR A 797 3.56 -7.27 4.67
CA THR A 797 3.85 -6.40 5.81
C THR A 797 5.12 -5.58 5.53
N MET A 798 5.15 -4.34 6.04
CA MET A 798 6.28 -3.43 5.94
C MET A 798 6.55 -2.74 7.28
N ALA A 799 7.71 -2.10 7.42
CA ALA A 799 7.99 -1.26 8.59
C ALA A 799 7.17 0.05 8.53
N ALA A 800 6.75 0.56 9.69
CA ALA A 800 5.95 1.78 9.77
C ALA A 800 6.66 3.03 9.17
N ASP A 801 7.99 3.11 9.33
CA ASP A 801 8.82 4.18 8.77
C ASP A 801 8.99 4.06 7.24
N LEU A 802 8.89 2.86 6.65
CA LEU A 802 8.81 2.71 5.19
C LEU A 802 7.48 3.23 4.63
N ASN A 803 6.39 3.06 5.36
CA ASN A 803 5.11 3.68 4.96
C ASN A 803 5.18 5.21 5.03
N MET A 804 5.91 5.78 5.99
CA MET A 804 6.22 7.22 6.00
C MET A 804 7.00 7.65 4.76
N GLU A 805 8.05 6.92 4.38
CA GLU A 805 8.81 7.21 3.15
C GLU A 805 7.93 7.11 1.89
N HIS A 806 6.98 6.17 1.83
CA HIS A 806 5.98 6.13 0.76
C HIS A 806 5.11 7.39 0.73
N GLY A 807 4.63 7.86 1.89
CA GLY A 807 3.87 9.11 2.00
C GLY A 807 4.69 10.33 1.51
N ILE A 808 5.94 10.44 1.96
CA ILE A 808 6.87 11.51 1.54
C ILE A 808 7.11 11.46 0.04
N LYS A 809 7.32 10.27 -0.53
CA LYS A 809 7.52 10.08 -1.97
C LYS A 809 6.30 10.57 -2.77
N GLU A 810 5.08 10.23 -2.35
CA GLU A 810 3.86 10.68 -3.04
C GLU A 810 3.71 12.21 -3.01
N VAL A 811 4.01 12.84 -1.86
CA VAL A 811 4.01 14.30 -1.70
C VAL A 811 5.07 14.92 -2.63
N LYS A 812 6.30 14.40 -2.64
CA LYS A 812 7.40 14.85 -3.54
C LYS A 812 7.05 14.68 -5.02
N GLU A 813 6.52 13.53 -5.44
CA GLU A 813 6.10 13.30 -6.83
C GLU A 813 5.03 14.32 -7.25
N THR A 814 4.08 14.63 -6.37
CA THR A 814 3.03 15.62 -6.63
C THR A 814 3.60 17.04 -6.77
N ILE A 815 4.57 17.43 -5.92
CA ILE A 815 5.28 18.71 -6.05
C ILE A 815 6.00 18.81 -7.39
N VAL A 816 6.77 17.78 -7.75
CA VAL A 816 7.56 17.77 -8.99
C VAL A 816 6.66 17.87 -10.22
N LEU A 817 5.53 17.15 -10.25
CA LEU A 817 4.58 17.18 -11.37
C LEU A 817 3.93 18.55 -11.58
N LYS A 818 3.85 19.36 -10.51
CA LYS A 818 3.20 20.67 -10.55
C LYS A 818 4.18 21.82 -10.73
N GLY A 819 5.48 21.59 -10.54
CA GLY A 819 6.54 22.54 -10.85
C GLY A 819 6.54 23.79 -9.96
N LEU A 820 7.10 24.89 -10.48
CA LEU A 820 7.28 26.16 -9.75
C LEU A 820 5.96 26.84 -9.30
N GLU A 821 4.80 26.33 -9.72
CA GLU A 821 3.48 26.84 -9.30
C GLU A 821 3.04 26.29 -7.93
N THR A 822 3.76 25.32 -7.34
CA THR A 822 3.45 24.80 -6.01
C THR A 822 4.21 25.51 -4.91
N THR A 823 3.48 26.30 -4.13
CA THR A 823 3.94 26.73 -2.82
C THR A 823 3.75 25.61 -1.81
N TRP A 824 4.53 25.65 -0.73
CA TRP A 824 4.31 24.80 0.45
C TRP A 824 2.85 24.84 0.91
N ASP A 825 2.17 25.99 0.79
CA ASP A 825 0.74 26.14 1.15
C ASP A 825 -0.19 25.22 0.35
N MET A 826 0.11 24.97 -0.94
CA MET A 826 -0.72 24.06 -1.73
C MET A 826 -0.53 22.62 -1.25
N MET A 827 0.71 22.24 -0.90
CA MET A 827 1.01 20.90 -0.41
C MET A 827 0.53 20.68 1.01
N GLU A 828 0.56 21.71 1.85
CA GLU A 828 -0.08 21.71 3.18
C GLU A 828 -1.55 21.33 3.04
N ARG A 829 -2.25 21.88 2.03
CA ARG A 829 -3.67 21.58 1.74
C ARG A 829 -3.92 20.25 1.03
N ALA A 830 -2.93 19.67 0.38
CA ALA A 830 -3.12 18.45 -0.42
C ALA A 830 -2.62 17.18 0.27
N SER A 831 -1.58 17.30 1.11
CA SER A 831 -0.91 16.17 1.75
C SER A 831 -1.83 15.25 2.55
N PRO A 832 -2.84 15.73 3.30
CA PRO A 832 -3.73 14.82 4.03
C PRO A 832 -4.58 13.93 3.10
N CYS A 833 -4.95 14.41 1.91
CA CYS A 833 -5.83 13.69 0.99
C CYS A 833 -5.11 12.95 -0.14
N ILE A 834 -3.78 12.86 -0.09
CA ILE A 834 -2.99 12.35 -1.22
C ILE A 834 -3.28 10.87 -1.52
N ASN A 835 -3.62 10.08 -0.50
CA ASN A 835 -3.99 8.68 -0.65
C ASN A 835 -5.34 8.54 -1.37
N GLU A 836 -6.31 9.37 -1.02
CA GLU A 836 -7.64 9.42 -1.63
C GLU A 836 -7.53 9.88 -3.09
N VAL A 837 -6.70 10.90 -3.37
CA VAL A 837 -6.44 11.36 -4.74
C VAL A 837 -5.74 10.28 -5.58
N LYS A 838 -4.83 9.51 -4.98
CA LYS A 838 -4.19 8.35 -5.63
C LYS A 838 -5.21 7.25 -5.91
N GLU A 839 -6.12 6.97 -4.99
CA GLU A 839 -7.22 6.02 -5.19
C GLU A 839 -8.15 6.46 -6.33
N ILE A 840 -8.53 7.74 -6.37
CA ILE A 840 -9.28 8.32 -7.50
C ILE A 840 -8.55 8.08 -8.82
N LYS A 841 -7.23 8.35 -8.87
CA LYS A 841 -6.43 8.12 -10.08
C LYS A 841 -6.47 6.65 -10.50
N GLN A 842 -6.30 5.70 -9.57
CA GLN A 842 -6.37 4.28 -9.87
C GLN A 842 -7.75 3.87 -10.41
N LYS A 843 -8.83 4.37 -9.80
CA LYS A 843 -10.21 4.09 -10.23
C LYS A 843 -10.51 4.68 -11.61
N ILE A 844 -10.06 5.90 -11.91
CA ILE A 844 -10.23 6.52 -13.23
C ILE A 844 -9.41 5.76 -14.30
N VAL A 845 -8.17 5.36 -14.00
CA VAL A 845 -7.34 4.55 -14.90
C VAL A 845 -8.01 3.22 -15.23
N ALA A 846 -8.54 2.52 -14.22
CA ALA A 846 -9.26 1.26 -14.39
C ALA A 846 -10.55 1.45 -15.20
N MET A 847 -11.37 2.43 -14.85
CA MET A 847 -12.64 2.74 -15.54
C MET A 847 -12.42 3.07 -17.02
N LEU A 848 -11.35 3.80 -17.36
CA LEU A 848 -11.06 4.19 -18.73
C LEU A 848 -10.23 3.15 -19.51
N GLY A 849 -9.84 2.04 -18.87
CA GLY A 849 -8.95 1.04 -19.48
C GLY A 849 -7.60 1.65 -19.91
N LEU A 850 -7.15 2.71 -19.23
CA LEU A 850 -5.90 3.36 -19.57
C LEU A 850 -4.73 2.42 -19.26
N PRO A 851 -3.64 2.46 -20.05
CA PRO A 851 -2.45 1.70 -19.72
C PRO A 851 -1.99 2.10 -18.32
N TYR A 852 -2.13 1.19 -17.37
CA TYR A 852 -1.53 1.38 -16.07
C TYR A 852 -0.03 1.44 -16.31
N GLN A 853 0.60 2.56 -15.95
CA GLN A 853 2.05 2.63 -15.89
C GLN A 853 2.48 1.74 -14.72
N ASN A 854 2.60 0.43 -14.97
CA ASN A 854 3.13 -0.53 -14.01
C ASN A 854 4.52 -0.02 -13.58
N LYS A 855 4.56 0.67 -12.44
CA LYS A 855 5.78 0.81 -11.63
C LYS A 855 6.02 -0.47 -10.80
N THR A 856 5.08 -1.42 -10.82
CA THR A 856 5.28 -2.78 -10.31
C THR A 856 6.24 -3.50 -11.23
N HIS A 857 7.50 -3.55 -10.82
CA HIS A 857 8.48 -4.44 -11.42
C HIS A 857 7.94 -5.86 -11.32
N SER A 858 7.73 -6.55 -12.44
CA SER A 858 7.65 -8.02 -12.41
C SER A 858 8.94 -8.52 -11.78
N ASP A 859 8.86 -9.40 -10.78
CA ASP A 859 10.05 -10.01 -10.18
C ASP A 859 10.92 -10.58 -11.30
N VAL A 860 12.04 -9.92 -11.57
CA VAL A 860 12.97 -10.36 -12.61
C VAL A 860 13.61 -11.64 -12.09
N ASP A 861 13.53 -12.72 -12.87
CA ASP A 861 14.23 -13.95 -12.52
C ASP A 861 15.74 -13.67 -12.48
N THR A 862 16.31 -13.71 -11.29
CA THR A 862 17.74 -13.51 -11.05
C THR A 862 18.47 -14.79 -10.63
N SER A 863 17.83 -15.97 -10.75
CA SER A 863 18.45 -17.26 -10.43
C SER A 863 19.74 -17.52 -11.20
N THR A 864 19.89 -16.96 -12.41
CA THR A 864 21.15 -17.05 -13.17
C THR A 864 22.32 -16.41 -12.43
N LEU A 865 22.12 -15.26 -11.76
CA LEU A 865 23.18 -14.59 -10.99
C LEU A 865 23.50 -15.36 -9.71
N VAL A 866 22.49 -15.92 -9.05
CA VAL A 866 22.65 -16.79 -7.88
C VAL A 866 23.53 -18.00 -8.22
N TRP A 867 23.22 -18.71 -9.30
CA TRP A 867 24.02 -19.85 -9.74
C TRP A 867 25.42 -19.46 -10.19
N ARG A 868 25.60 -18.28 -10.81
CA ARG A 868 26.93 -17.75 -11.16
C ARG A 868 27.81 -17.58 -9.91
N VAL A 869 27.27 -17.05 -8.81
CA VAL A 869 27.98 -16.97 -7.52
C VAL A 869 28.34 -18.38 -7.02
N ALA A 870 27.36 -19.30 -7.01
CA ALA A 870 27.57 -20.68 -6.54
C ALA A 870 28.62 -21.44 -7.36
N ASP A 871 28.64 -21.26 -8.68
CA ASP A 871 29.62 -21.88 -9.58
C ASP A 871 31.02 -21.31 -9.36
N LYS A 872 31.12 -19.98 -9.20
CA LYS A 872 32.41 -19.33 -8.96
C LYS A 872 32.98 -19.66 -7.58
N LEU A 873 32.15 -19.80 -6.55
CA LEU A 873 32.57 -20.32 -5.23
C LEU A 873 33.17 -21.72 -5.31
N LYS A 874 32.57 -22.59 -6.14
CA LYS A 874 33.05 -23.95 -6.37
C LYS A 874 34.39 -23.96 -7.11
N GLU A 875 34.47 -23.20 -8.21
CA GLU A 875 35.68 -23.07 -9.03
C GLU A 875 36.89 -22.63 -8.20
N GLU A 876 36.68 -21.62 -7.35
CA GLU A 876 37.74 -21.00 -6.54
C GLU A 876 37.95 -21.68 -5.17
N GLY A 877 37.09 -22.63 -4.79
CA GLY A 877 37.17 -23.34 -3.52
C GLY A 877 37.11 -22.44 -2.28
N LEU A 878 36.35 -21.33 -2.32
CA LEU A 878 36.36 -20.31 -1.25
C LEU A 878 35.70 -20.78 0.06
N GLN A 879 34.85 -21.81 -0.02
CA GLN A 879 34.17 -22.42 1.13
C GLN A 879 34.91 -23.65 1.69
N LYS A 880 36.11 -23.94 1.19
CA LYS A 880 36.97 -25.01 1.72
C LYS A 880 38.29 -24.41 2.18
N TYR A 881 38.64 -24.66 3.43
CA TYR A 881 39.92 -24.22 3.99
C TYR A 881 41.09 -24.76 3.15
N THR A 882 41.94 -23.83 2.70
CA THR A 882 43.14 -24.11 1.93
C THR A 882 44.31 -23.39 2.60
N PRO A 883 45.17 -24.10 3.34
CA PRO A 883 46.32 -23.48 4.00
C PRO A 883 47.20 -22.76 2.98
N ASN A 884 47.54 -21.51 3.25
CA ASN A 884 48.38 -20.65 2.40
C ASN A 884 47.79 -20.46 0.98
N ARG A 885 46.49 -20.19 0.89
CA ARG A 885 45.80 -19.88 -0.37
C ARG A 885 46.56 -18.82 -1.18
N GLU A 886 46.61 -19.01 -2.50
CA GLU A 886 47.17 -18.00 -3.40
C GLU A 886 46.42 -16.66 -3.26
N GLY A 887 47.18 -15.57 -3.06
CA GLY A 887 46.63 -14.23 -2.82
C GLY A 887 46.23 -13.94 -1.36
N ASN A 888 46.47 -14.87 -0.42
CA ASN A 888 46.19 -14.66 1.00
C ASN A 888 47.00 -13.50 1.61
N ASP A 889 48.24 -13.30 1.17
CA ASP A 889 49.12 -12.22 1.67
C ASP A 889 48.60 -10.81 1.30
N SER A 890 47.84 -10.71 0.21
CA SER A 890 47.16 -9.47 -0.20
C SER A 890 45.75 -9.32 0.39
N ALA A 891 45.21 -10.37 1.01
CA ALA A 891 43.87 -10.35 1.57
C ALA A 891 43.86 -9.65 2.94
N LYS A 892 42.93 -8.71 3.12
CA LYS A 892 42.70 -8.07 4.42
C LYS A 892 41.67 -8.87 5.22
N ALA A 893 42.02 -9.24 6.45
CA ALA A 893 41.09 -9.88 7.36
C ALA A 893 39.94 -8.94 7.72
N VAL A 894 38.72 -9.43 7.58
CA VAL A 894 37.51 -8.76 8.05
C VAL A 894 37.32 -9.11 9.53
N GLY A 895 37.07 -8.10 10.36
CA GLY A 895 36.83 -8.30 11.79
C GLY A 895 35.51 -9.04 12.03
N ASP A 896 35.45 -9.87 13.06
CA ASP A 896 34.19 -10.49 13.47
C ASP A 896 33.33 -9.45 14.21
N LEU A 897 32.27 -8.98 13.55
CA LEU A 897 31.34 -7.98 14.09
C LEU A 897 30.75 -8.38 15.46
N ILE A 898 30.45 -9.67 15.64
CA ILE A 898 29.85 -10.17 16.89
C ILE A 898 30.91 -10.16 18.00
N GLN A 899 32.09 -10.71 17.74
CA GLN A 899 33.17 -10.77 18.73
C GLN A 899 33.67 -9.37 19.12
N ASP A 900 33.98 -8.53 18.12
CA ASP A 900 34.47 -7.17 18.32
C ASP A 900 33.42 -6.30 19.00
N GLY A 901 32.16 -6.45 18.59
CA GLY A 901 31.02 -5.79 19.22
C GLY A 901 30.87 -6.17 20.69
N ALA A 902 30.91 -7.46 21.01
CA ALA A 902 30.73 -7.97 22.37
C ALA A 902 31.84 -7.45 23.29
N LYS A 903 33.09 -7.49 22.84
CA LYS A 903 34.24 -6.95 23.57
C LYS A 903 34.06 -5.47 23.88
N LYS A 904 33.66 -4.65 22.89
CA LYS A 904 33.41 -3.22 23.06
C LYS A 904 32.21 -2.94 23.97
N MET A 905 31.18 -3.78 23.92
CA MET A 905 29.99 -3.68 24.77
C MET A 905 30.35 -3.87 26.24
N GLN A 906 31.09 -4.94 26.55
CA GLN A 906 31.56 -5.28 27.89
C GLN A 906 32.56 -4.27 28.43
N SER A 907 33.47 -3.76 27.59
CA SER A 907 34.52 -2.84 28.04
C SER A 907 34.03 -1.45 28.42
N SER A 908 33.06 -0.91 27.68
CA SER A 908 32.67 0.50 27.84
C SER A 908 31.22 0.83 27.48
N THR A 909 30.64 0.25 26.41
CA THR A 909 29.38 0.76 25.86
C THR A 909 28.23 0.67 26.87
N ILE A 910 28.08 -0.47 27.56
CA ILE A 910 26.99 -0.65 28.53
C ILE A 910 27.15 0.30 29.72
N LYS A 911 28.38 0.48 30.20
CA LYS A 911 28.67 1.43 31.27
C LYS A 911 28.35 2.88 30.86
N THR A 912 28.66 3.26 29.63
CA THR A 912 28.32 4.58 29.08
C THR A 912 26.82 4.75 28.89
N PHE A 913 26.14 3.73 28.36
CA PHE A 913 24.69 3.72 28.16
C PHE A 913 23.96 3.89 29.49
N ASN A 914 24.29 3.10 30.52
CA ASN A 914 23.63 3.16 31.83
C ASN A 914 23.90 4.45 32.62
N LYS A 915 24.89 5.26 32.21
CA LYS A 915 25.19 6.56 32.85
C LYS A 915 24.29 7.68 32.31
N ASN A 916 23.87 7.55 31.06
CA ASN A 916 23.09 8.55 30.33
C ASN A 916 21.61 8.18 30.34
#